data_AF-A0A7J9JE17-F1
#
_entry.id   AF-A0A7J9JE17-F1
#
_cell.length_a   1.000
_cell.length_b   1.000
_cell.length_c   1.000
_cell.angle_alpha   90.00
_cell.angle_beta   90.00
_cell.angle_gamma   90.00
#
_symmetry.space_group_name_H-M   'P 1'
#
loop_
_entity.id
_entity.type
_entity.pdbx_description
1 polymer ?
#
loop_
_entity_poly.entity_id
_entity_poly.type
_entity_poly.pdbx_seq_one_letter_code
_entity_poly.pdbx_strand_id
1 'polypeptide(L)'
;MFRVYVEYAELVTPLRGDNGVSDWRLHEENEKLFDRLTEKASTGGSPQVPSPFSKGTANTQPQDPGRNDRRSMDVPLQLAMDKTDGAGALVKAGSDKVKTTPAGEYLTAALNDFDPDQYDSIAAISDGANKLLMLVLAAVIKAGASREHEILAEIRDAVFAFIRKMEPKRVMDTMLVSRVRILYIRSLLARSPELQSIKVSPVECFLEKPNSGRSRSSSRSNSPGRSPVRYVDEQIQGFKVNIKPEKKSKLSSVVSRIRGFDQDTLRQQQVTGGKLREIQEEAKSFAVGNKALAALFVHTPAGELQRQIRSWLAENFEFLSVTGDEASGGTTGQLELLSTAIMDGWMAGLGAALPPNTDALGQLLAEYAKRVFTSQLQHLKDIAGTLATEEADDASQVAKLRSALESVDHKRRKILQQMRNDAALLTLENGSSPIQNPSTAAEDARLASLISLDGILKQVKDITRQSSVSSMGRSKKKAMLASLDELGERMPSLLDIDHPCAQRQIANARRLVESVREEDDPAPEIHHAQRPSAELGSGTDTDVAQWNVLQFNTGSTTPFIIKCGANSNSELVIKADAKVQEPKGGEIVRVVPRPSVLENMSLDEMKQIFSELPEALSLLALARTADGTRARYSRLYRTLAMKVPSLRDLVGELEKGGVLKDVKS
;
A
#
# COMPACT_ATOMS: atom_id res chain seq x y z
N MET A 1 1.89 -26.15 -23.41
CA MET A 1 1.42 -25.40 -22.22
C MET A 1 2.59 -24.87 -21.41
N PHE A 2 3.32 -25.65 -20.60
CA PHE A 2 4.43 -25.15 -19.75
C PHE A 2 5.52 -24.30 -20.47
N ARG A 3 5.90 -24.61 -21.72
CA ARG A 3 6.85 -23.78 -22.50
C ARG A 3 6.32 -22.36 -22.81
N VAL A 4 5.04 -22.25 -23.19
CA VAL A 4 4.36 -20.97 -23.50
C VAL A 4 4.27 -20.06 -22.27
N TYR A 5 4.18 -20.67 -21.07
CA TYR A 5 4.22 -19.95 -19.79
C TYR A 5 5.61 -19.36 -19.44
N VAL A 6 6.69 -19.82 -20.08
CA VAL A 6 8.02 -19.21 -19.93
C VAL A 6 8.15 -18.05 -20.92
N GLU A 7 7.79 -18.23 -22.19
CA GLU A 7 7.86 -17.19 -23.22
C GLU A 7 6.94 -15.98 -22.89
N TYR A 8 5.75 -16.18 -22.31
CA TYR A 8 4.89 -15.06 -21.90
C TYR A 8 5.49 -14.23 -20.75
N ALA A 9 6.32 -14.82 -19.90
CA ALA A 9 7.02 -14.08 -18.84
C ALA A 9 8.22 -13.27 -19.36
N GLU A 10 8.60 -13.44 -20.64
CA GLU A 10 9.68 -12.71 -21.30
C GLU A 10 9.18 -11.51 -22.12
N LEU A 11 7.89 -11.43 -22.42
CA LEU A 11 7.27 -10.32 -23.17
C LEU A 11 6.79 -9.15 -22.30
N VAL A 12 6.84 -9.28 -20.96
CA VAL A 12 6.19 -8.34 -20.03
C VAL A 12 7.13 -7.24 -19.49
N THR A 13 8.43 -7.24 -19.85
CA THR A 13 9.32 -6.08 -19.69
C THR A 13 10.01 -5.71 -21.01
N PRO A 14 10.28 -4.40 -21.25
CA PRO A 14 10.22 -3.86 -22.60
C PRO A 14 11.49 -4.09 -23.44
N LEU A 15 11.43 -5.04 -24.37
CA LEU A 15 12.28 -5.01 -25.56
C LEU A 15 11.57 -4.25 -26.68
N ARG A 16 12.13 -3.07 -26.97
CA ARG A 16 11.71 -2.18 -28.06
C ARG A 16 12.08 -2.80 -29.42
N GLY A 17 11.13 -3.43 -30.10
CA GLY A 17 11.32 -3.97 -31.45
C GLY A 17 10.03 -4.58 -32.01
N ASP A 18 9.75 -4.33 -33.29
CA ASP A 18 8.50 -4.73 -33.97
C ASP A 18 8.27 -6.25 -34.03
N ASN A 19 7.03 -6.70 -33.77
CA ASN A 19 6.29 -7.75 -34.53
C ASN A 19 4.96 -8.13 -33.84
N GLY A 20 3.92 -7.28 -33.97
CA GLY A 20 2.63 -7.42 -33.26
C GLY A 20 1.60 -8.41 -33.82
N VAL A 21 2.00 -9.52 -34.45
CA VAL A 21 1.06 -10.43 -35.17
C VAL A 21 0.91 -11.81 -34.50
N SER A 22 1.89 -12.27 -33.72
CA SER A 22 1.83 -13.54 -32.99
C SER A 22 1.02 -13.48 -31.68
N ASP A 23 0.93 -12.29 -31.07
CA ASP A 23 0.33 -12.06 -29.74
C ASP A 23 -1.19 -12.32 -29.72
N TRP A 24 -1.91 -11.89 -30.76
CA TRP A 24 -3.37 -12.04 -30.86
C TRP A 24 -3.86 -13.48 -30.83
N ARG A 25 -3.13 -14.42 -31.45
CA ARG A 25 -3.55 -15.83 -31.51
C ARG A 25 -3.38 -16.56 -30.18
N LEU A 26 -2.35 -16.20 -29.42
CA LEU A 26 -2.11 -16.74 -28.08
C LEU A 26 -3.07 -16.14 -27.05
N HIS A 27 -3.43 -14.87 -27.19
CA HIS A 27 -4.49 -14.24 -26.40
C HIS A 27 -5.83 -14.99 -26.52
N GLU A 28 -6.22 -15.38 -27.75
CA GLU A 28 -7.46 -16.11 -28.04
C GLU A 28 -7.44 -17.56 -27.48
N GLU A 29 -6.30 -18.26 -27.49
CA GLU A 29 -6.17 -19.58 -26.87
C GLU A 29 -6.18 -19.52 -25.33
N ASN A 30 -5.59 -18.48 -24.75
CA ASN A 30 -5.58 -18.25 -23.30
C ASN A 30 -6.98 -17.85 -22.77
N GLU A 31 -7.77 -17.10 -23.54
CA GLU A 31 -9.17 -16.79 -23.23
C GLU A 31 -9.99 -18.08 -23.07
N LYS A 32 -9.89 -19.00 -24.04
CA LYS A 32 -10.54 -20.33 -24.02
C LYS A 32 -10.06 -21.26 -22.92
N LEU A 33 -8.94 -20.97 -22.26
CA LEU A 33 -8.45 -21.69 -21.08
C LEU A 33 -8.92 -21.04 -19.78
N PHE A 34 -8.95 -19.71 -19.71
CA PHE A 34 -9.48 -18.96 -18.58
C PHE A 34 -10.96 -19.29 -18.36
N ASP A 35 -11.76 -19.27 -19.44
CA ASP A 35 -13.19 -19.59 -19.38
C ASP A 35 -13.42 -21.03 -18.91
N ARG A 36 -12.64 -22.01 -19.40
CA ARG A 36 -12.73 -23.41 -18.93
C ARG A 36 -12.34 -23.59 -17.45
N LEU A 37 -11.53 -22.70 -16.88
CA LEU A 37 -11.13 -22.76 -15.48
C LEU A 37 -12.17 -22.08 -14.57
N THR A 38 -12.80 -20.99 -15.02
CA THR A 38 -13.86 -20.30 -14.28
C THR A 38 -15.22 -21.01 -14.39
N GLU A 39 -15.56 -21.58 -15.55
CA GLU A 39 -16.79 -22.37 -15.78
C GLU A 39 -16.83 -23.68 -14.96
N LYS A 40 -15.65 -24.28 -14.73
CA LYS A 40 -15.49 -25.42 -13.80
C LYS A 40 -15.54 -25.03 -12.32
N ALA A 41 -15.32 -23.76 -11.98
CA ALA A 41 -15.45 -23.26 -10.61
C ALA A 41 -16.91 -22.89 -10.29
N SER A 42 -17.65 -22.36 -11.28
CA SER A 42 -19.05 -21.93 -11.12
C SER A 42 -20.09 -23.07 -11.18
N THR A 43 -19.68 -24.30 -11.46
CA THR A 43 -20.54 -25.51 -11.42
C THR A 43 -20.56 -26.23 -10.06
N GLY A 44 -19.83 -25.73 -9.06
CA GLY A 44 -19.83 -26.23 -7.68
C GLY A 44 -21.05 -25.77 -6.86
N GLY A 45 -22.23 -26.31 -7.16
CA GLY A 45 -23.45 -26.03 -6.42
C GLY A 45 -23.42 -26.51 -4.96
N SER A 46 -24.01 -25.72 -4.05
CA SER A 46 -24.14 -26.00 -2.61
C SER A 46 -24.76 -27.39 -2.31
N PRO A 47 -24.24 -28.15 -1.33
CA PRO A 47 -24.82 -29.42 -0.92
C PRO A 47 -26.07 -29.22 -0.03
N GLN A 48 -27.19 -28.82 -0.64
CA GLN A 48 -28.50 -29.00 -0.01
C GLN A 48 -29.05 -30.39 -0.33
N VAL A 49 -29.28 -31.16 0.73
CA VAL A 49 -29.94 -32.47 0.74
C VAL A 49 -31.41 -32.33 0.29
N PRO A 50 -31.92 -33.29 -0.52
CA PRO A 50 -33.29 -33.71 -0.31
C PRO A 50 -33.48 -35.24 -0.30
N SER A 51 -34.26 -35.71 0.67
CA SER A 51 -34.80 -37.07 0.77
C SER A 51 -35.88 -37.33 -0.30
N PRO A 52 -36.12 -38.59 -0.72
CA PRO A 52 -37.19 -38.93 -1.66
C PRO A 52 -38.58 -39.04 -0.99
N PHE A 53 -39.63 -39.25 -1.81
CA PHE A 53 -41.08 -39.30 -1.53
C PHE A 53 -41.78 -37.91 -1.46
N SER A 54 -42.91 -37.62 -2.14
CA SER A 54 -43.86 -38.45 -2.93
C SER A 54 -44.56 -37.69 -4.07
N LYS A 55 -44.99 -38.46 -5.10
CA LYS A 55 -46.12 -38.30 -6.05
C LYS A 55 -46.84 -36.93 -6.19
N GLY A 56 -47.00 -36.46 -7.44
CA GLY A 56 -48.05 -35.50 -7.85
C GLY A 56 -47.97 -35.09 -9.32
N THR A 57 -48.98 -35.43 -10.13
CA THR A 57 -49.05 -35.16 -11.59
C THR A 57 -49.85 -33.89 -11.95
N ALA A 58 -49.42 -33.16 -12.99
CA ALA A 58 -50.22 -32.75 -14.17
C ALA A 58 -49.94 -31.31 -14.73
N ASN A 59 -49.61 -31.26 -16.03
CA ASN A 59 -49.88 -30.23 -17.06
C ASN A 59 -50.33 -28.81 -16.67
N THR A 60 -49.68 -27.77 -17.24
CA THR A 60 -50.12 -27.12 -18.51
C THR A 60 -49.19 -25.98 -18.95
N GLN A 61 -49.00 -25.84 -20.28
CA GLN A 61 -48.50 -24.66 -20.99
C GLN A 61 -49.40 -24.51 -22.24
N PRO A 62 -49.85 -23.30 -22.62
CA PRO A 62 -49.29 -22.53 -23.77
C PRO A 62 -49.35 -20.99 -23.54
N GLN A 63 -48.84 -20.02 -24.31
CA GLN A 63 -47.91 -19.85 -25.44
C GLN A 63 -48.09 -18.39 -25.98
N ASP A 64 -47.04 -17.55 -25.98
CA ASP A 64 -46.73 -16.45 -26.95
C ASP A 64 -47.76 -15.31 -27.27
N PRO A 65 -47.48 -14.34 -28.21
CA PRO A 65 -46.35 -13.37 -28.24
C PRO A 65 -46.72 -11.91 -28.68
N GLY A 66 -45.73 -10.99 -28.68
CA GLY A 66 -45.69 -9.78 -29.53
C GLY A 66 -45.47 -8.44 -28.79
N ARG A 67 -44.95 -7.34 -29.38
CA ARG A 67 -44.46 -7.10 -30.77
C ARG A 67 -43.68 -5.75 -30.86
N ASN A 68 -42.55 -5.75 -31.58
CA ASN A 68 -41.84 -4.65 -32.29
C ASN A 68 -41.42 -3.30 -31.66
N ASP A 69 -40.11 -3.11 -31.45
CA ASP A 69 -39.15 -2.51 -32.42
C ASP A 69 -39.26 -1.03 -32.91
N ARG A 70 -38.20 -0.22 -32.67
CA ARG A 70 -37.55 0.82 -33.53
C ARG A 70 -36.35 1.46 -32.79
N ARG A 71 -35.09 1.35 -33.29
CA ARG A 71 -34.32 2.29 -34.16
C ARG A 71 -34.06 3.69 -33.54
N SER A 72 -32.89 4.34 -33.63
CA SER A 72 -31.58 4.04 -34.27
C SER A 72 -30.47 5.00 -33.75
N MET A 73 -29.19 4.61 -33.94
CA MET A 73 -27.91 5.37 -34.03
C MET A 73 -27.88 6.90 -33.79
N ASP A 74 -26.85 7.38 -33.06
CA ASP A 74 -25.82 8.25 -33.67
C ASP A 74 -24.53 8.43 -32.81
N VAL A 75 -23.42 8.79 -33.47
CA VAL A 75 -22.09 9.08 -32.90
C VAL A 75 -21.55 10.35 -33.56
N PRO A 76 -20.89 11.27 -32.82
CA PRO A 76 -19.64 11.82 -33.35
C PRO A 76 -18.54 12.17 -32.31
N LEU A 77 -17.36 11.61 -32.56
CA LEU A 77 -16.01 12.22 -32.66
C LEU A 77 -15.42 13.23 -31.65
N GLN A 78 -14.08 13.19 -31.65
CA GLN A 78 -13.13 13.93 -30.83
C GLN A 78 -12.92 15.39 -31.30
N LEU A 79 -12.38 16.22 -30.40
CA LEU A 79 -11.67 17.45 -30.76
C LEU A 79 -10.50 17.65 -29.80
N ALA A 80 -9.35 18.06 -30.34
CA ALA A 80 -8.13 18.33 -29.58
C ALA A 80 -7.58 19.70 -30.00
N MET A 81 -7.07 20.50 -29.05
CA MET A 81 -5.96 21.41 -29.30
C MET A 81 -5.28 21.94 -28.03
N ASP A 82 -3.97 21.66 -27.99
CA ASP A 82 -2.84 22.54 -27.64
C ASP A 82 -2.47 23.01 -26.22
N LYS A 83 -1.15 23.25 -26.11
CA LYS A 83 -0.36 23.54 -24.90
C LYS A 83 -0.22 25.03 -24.59
N THR A 84 0.08 25.34 -23.32
CA THR A 84 1.10 26.35 -22.96
C THR A 84 1.81 25.90 -21.68
N ASP A 85 3.15 25.97 -21.65
CA ASP A 85 3.97 25.58 -20.50
C ASP A 85 4.03 26.68 -19.42
N GLY A 86 4.13 26.27 -18.15
CA GLY A 86 4.30 27.17 -16.99
C GLY A 86 4.62 26.39 -15.72
N ALA A 87 5.78 26.65 -15.10
CA ALA A 87 6.31 25.83 -14.02
C ALA A 87 5.52 25.96 -12.70
N GLY A 88 5.31 24.82 -12.01
CA GLY A 88 4.66 24.79 -10.70
C GLY A 88 4.09 23.42 -10.32
N ALA A 89 4.97 22.44 -10.05
CA ALA A 89 4.57 21.07 -9.71
C ALA A 89 4.01 20.94 -8.28
N LEU A 90 2.85 21.54 -8.01
CA LEU A 90 2.09 21.36 -6.78
C LEU A 90 1.42 19.97 -6.79
N VAL A 91 2.06 18.99 -6.14
CA VAL A 91 1.55 17.61 -6.07
C VAL A 91 0.21 17.59 -5.32
N LYS A 92 -0.86 17.42 -6.10
CA LYS A 92 -2.24 17.28 -5.61
C LYS A 92 -2.36 16.05 -4.71
N ALA A 93 -2.61 16.26 -3.43
CA ALA A 93 -2.90 15.20 -2.47
C ALA A 93 -4.29 14.58 -2.76
N GLY A 94 -4.33 13.65 -3.70
CA GLY A 94 -5.47 12.75 -3.88
C GLY A 94 -5.47 11.70 -2.77
N SER A 95 -6.64 11.34 -2.25
CA SER A 95 -6.77 10.15 -1.44
C SER A 95 -6.52 8.92 -2.31
N ASP A 96 -5.46 8.15 -2.03
CA ASP A 96 -5.17 6.86 -2.67
C ASP A 96 -6.26 5.83 -2.29
N LYS A 97 -7.46 5.96 -2.87
CA LYS A 97 -8.24 4.77 -3.19
C LYS A 97 -7.52 4.13 -4.36
N VAL A 98 -6.76 3.06 -4.07
CA VAL A 98 -6.26 2.16 -5.11
C VAL A 98 -7.47 1.79 -5.98
N LYS A 99 -7.35 2.00 -7.29
CA LYS A 99 -8.43 1.65 -8.21
C LYS A 99 -8.51 0.13 -8.22
N THR A 100 -9.58 -0.41 -7.64
CA THR A 100 -9.77 -1.85 -7.60
C THR A 100 -10.24 -2.36 -8.96
N THR A 101 -9.82 -3.57 -9.30
CA THR A 101 -10.21 -4.29 -10.50
C THR A 101 -11.13 -5.44 -10.11
N PRO A 102 -12.15 -5.82 -10.91
CA PRO A 102 -13.01 -6.96 -10.56
C PRO A 102 -12.24 -8.27 -10.33
N ALA A 103 -11.10 -8.44 -11.00
CA ALA A 103 -10.20 -9.57 -10.78
C ALA A 103 -9.43 -9.46 -9.44
N GLY A 104 -8.94 -8.28 -9.09
CA GLY A 104 -8.24 -8.04 -7.84
C GLY A 104 -9.16 -8.09 -6.61
N GLU A 105 -10.40 -7.58 -6.71
CA GLU A 105 -11.43 -7.74 -5.68
C GLU A 105 -11.76 -9.22 -5.44
N TYR A 106 -12.01 -9.98 -6.51
CA TYR A 106 -12.28 -11.42 -6.43
C TYR A 106 -11.10 -12.18 -5.80
N LEU A 107 -9.86 -11.93 -6.26
CA LEU A 107 -8.68 -12.59 -5.71
C LEU A 107 -8.46 -12.21 -4.24
N THR A 108 -8.64 -10.94 -3.88
CA THR A 108 -8.50 -10.45 -2.50
C THR A 108 -9.50 -11.14 -1.57
N ALA A 109 -10.77 -11.26 -1.99
CA ALA A 109 -11.76 -12.01 -1.23
C ALA A 109 -11.38 -13.50 -1.13
N ALA A 110 -11.13 -14.17 -2.26
CA ALA A 110 -10.84 -15.60 -2.31
C ALA A 110 -9.57 -16.01 -1.52
N LEU A 111 -8.56 -15.15 -1.46
CA LEU A 111 -7.33 -15.39 -0.67
C LEU A 111 -7.55 -15.18 0.83
N ASN A 112 -8.36 -14.19 1.23
CA ASN A 112 -8.66 -13.92 2.64
C ASN A 112 -9.64 -14.93 3.23
N ASP A 113 -10.66 -15.32 2.45
CA ASP A 113 -11.72 -16.25 2.84
C ASP A 113 -11.24 -17.72 2.81
N PHE A 114 -10.10 -18.02 2.20
CA PHE A 114 -9.54 -19.38 2.17
C PHE A 114 -9.14 -19.84 3.58
N ASP A 115 -9.94 -20.74 4.14
CA ASP A 115 -9.74 -21.29 5.46
C ASP A 115 -9.28 -22.76 5.41
N PRO A 116 -7.99 -23.04 5.68
CA PRO A 116 -7.44 -24.39 5.57
C PRO A 116 -7.92 -25.34 6.69
N ASP A 117 -8.72 -24.85 7.64
CA ASP A 117 -9.30 -25.66 8.72
C ASP A 117 -10.72 -26.16 8.36
N GLN A 118 -11.31 -25.68 7.25
CA GLN A 118 -12.59 -26.16 6.69
C GLN A 118 -12.44 -27.38 5.77
N TYR A 119 -11.23 -27.94 5.65
CA TYR A 119 -10.93 -29.05 4.74
C TYR A 119 -10.40 -30.28 5.49
N ASP A 120 -11.05 -31.42 5.30
CA ASP A 120 -10.71 -32.68 5.98
C ASP A 120 -9.38 -33.32 5.57
N SER A 121 -8.72 -32.84 4.49
CA SER A 121 -7.49 -33.46 3.98
C SER A 121 -6.44 -32.47 3.48
N ILE A 122 -5.18 -32.79 3.76
CA ILE A 122 -3.98 -32.07 3.29
C ILE A 122 -3.97 -31.94 1.76
N ALA A 123 -4.46 -32.95 1.05
CA ALA A 123 -4.57 -32.94 -0.41
C ALA A 123 -5.59 -31.90 -0.93
N ALA A 124 -6.77 -31.77 -0.28
CA ALA A 124 -7.76 -30.76 -0.63
C ALA A 124 -7.26 -29.34 -0.33
N ILE A 125 -6.59 -29.15 0.82
CA ILE A 125 -5.95 -27.87 1.17
C ILE A 125 -4.88 -27.50 0.11
N SER A 126 -4.05 -28.46 -0.30
CA SER A 126 -3.01 -28.26 -1.33
C SER A 126 -3.59 -27.92 -2.70
N ASP A 127 -4.61 -28.65 -3.15
CA ASP A 127 -5.29 -28.39 -4.43
C ASP A 127 -5.93 -26.99 -4.45
N GLY A 128 -6.68 -26.63 -3.40
CA GLY A 128 -7.27 -25.29 -3.26
C GLY A 128 -6.22 -24.17 -3.24
N ALA A 129 -5.17 -24.34 -2.42
CA ALA A 129 -4.13 -23.32 -2.29
C ALA A 129 -3.33 -23.11 -3.58
N ASN A 130 -2.98 -24.19 -4.29
CA ASN A 130 -2.23 -24.10 -5.54
C ASN A 130 -3.08 -23.56 -6.69
N LYS A 131 -4.40 -23.83 -6.70
CA LYS A 131 -5.34 -23.18 -7.62
C LYS A 131 -5.40 -21.67 -7.40
N LEU A 132 -5.43 -21.19 -6.15
CA LEU A 132 -5.41 -19.76 -5.85
C LEU A 132 -4.10 -19.09 -6.30
N LEU A 133 -2.94 -19.68 -6.02
CA LEU A 133 -1.65 -19.17 -6.52
C LEU A 133 -1.58 -19.17 -8.06
N MET A 134 -2.14 -20.18 -8.72
CA MET A 134 -2.24 -20.23 -10.18
C MET A 134 -3.17 -19.14 -10.74
N LEU A 135 -4.29 -18.84 -10.07
CA LEU A 135 -5.19 -17.74 -10.44
C LEU A 135 -4.53 -16.36 -10.26
N VAL A 136 -3.72 -16.17 -9.21
CA VAL A 136 -2.89 -14.96 -9.02
C VAL A 136 -1.93 -14.78 -10.21
N LEU A 137 -1.18 -15.83 -10.58
CA LEU A 137 -0.29 -15.78 -11.75
C LEU A 137 -1.07 -15.50 -13.04
N ALA A 138 -2.18 -16.18 -13.27
CA ALA A 138 -3.00 -16.02 -14.47
C ALA A 138 -3.60 -14.61 -14.60
N ALA A 139 -4.06 -14.01 -13.50
CA ALA A 139 -4.60 -12.65 -13.50
C ALA A 139 -3.51 -11.61 -13.79
N VAL A 140 -2.32 -11.76 -13.20
CA VAL A 140 -1.19 -10.85 -13.48
C VAL A 140 -0.72 -10.97 -14.93
N ILE A 141 -0.63 -12.19 -15.47
CA ILE A 141 -0.29 -12.41 -16.90
C ILE A 141 -1.37 -11.79 -17.80
N LYS A 142 -2.66 -12.01 -17.50
CA LYS A 142 -3.79 -11.45 -18.27
C LYS A 142 -3.89 -9.92 -18.18
N ALA A 143 -3.32 -9.30 -17.15
CA ALA A 143 -3.20 -7.84 -17.05
C ALA A 143 -2.22 -7.25 -18.08
N GLY A 144 -1.19 -8.02 -18.45
CA GLY A 144 -0.08 -7.58 -19.29
C GLY A 144 0.77 -6.48 -18.66
N ALA A 145 1.84 -6.09 -19.36
CA ALA A 145 2.81 -5.10 -18.89
C ALA A 145 2.21 -3.72 -18.53
N SER A 146 1.05 -3.38 -19.11
CA SER A 146 0.39 -2.10 -18.86
C SER A 146 -0.36 -2.03 -17.52
N ARG A 147 -0.71 -3.18 -16.92
CA ARG A 147 -1.50 -3.24 -15.66
C ARG A 147 -1.01 -4.25 -14.62
N GLU A 148 0.02 -5.04 -14.90
CA GLU A 148 0.66 -5.95 -13.93
C GLU A 148 0.91 -5.25 -12.58
N HIS A 149 1.50 -4.07 -12.60
CA HIS A 149 1.86 -3.35 -11.37
C HIS A 149 0.62 -2.82 -10.61
N GLU A 150 -0.51 -2.60 -11.29
CA GLU A 150 -1.78 -2.23 -10.64
C GLU A 150 -2.36 -3.45 -9.91
N ILE A 151 -2.48 -4.59 -10.60
CA ILE A 151 -3.01 -5.83 -10.01
C ILE A 151 -2.11 -6.34 -8.88
N LEU A 152 -0.79 -6.38 -9.07
CA LEU A 152 0.15 -6.79 -8.02
C LEU A 152 0.03 -5.90 -6.78
N ALA A 153 -0.09 -4.58 -6.95
CA ALA A 153 -0.28 -3.65 -5.83
C ALA A 153 -1.63 -3.84 -5.12
N GLU A 154 -2.70 -4.13 -5.87
CA GLU A 154 -4.04 -4.37 -5.35
C GLU A 154 -4.11 -5.63 -4.46
N ILE A 155 -3.60 -6.76 -4.94
CA ILE A 155 -3.75 -8.07 -4.23
C ILE A 155 -2.60 -8.37 -3.26
N ARG A 156 -1.59 -7.49 -3.16
CA ARG A 156 -0.33 -7.67 -2.40
C ARG A 156 -0.52 -8.23 -1.01
N ASP A 157 -1.28 -7.53 -0.18
CA ASP A 157 -1.37 -7.83 1.24
C ASP A 157 -2.13 -9.15 1.48
N ALA A 158 -3.15 -9.43 0.67
CA ALA A 158 -3.89 -10.70 0.68
C ALA A 158 -3.01 -11.88 0.22
N VAL A 159 -2.22 -11.73 -0.85
CA VAL A 159 -1.30 -12.78 -1.33
C VAL A 159 -0.23 -13.09 -0.28
N PHE A 160 0.37 -12.09 0.35
CA PHE A 160 1.38 -12.34 1.38
C PHE A 160 0.76 -12.92 2.66
N ALA A 161 -0.36 -12.40 3.14
CA ALA A 161 -1.08 -12.98 4.28
C ALA A 161 -1.48 -14.45 4.03
N PHE A 162 -1.97 -14.75 2.83
CA PHE A 162 -2.26 -16.12 2.39
C PHE A 162 -1.01 -17.00 2.40
N ILE A 163 0.09 -16.59 1.75
CA ILE A 163 1.34 -17.37 1.74
C ILE A 163 1.81 -17.63 3.18
N ARG A 164 1.79 -16.63 4.07
CA ARG A 164 2.14 -16.81 5.50
C ARG A 164 1.25 -17.84 6.20
N LYS A 165 -0.07 -17.78 5.98
CA LYS A 165 -1.06 -18.70 6.58
C LYS A 165 -0.78 -20.15 6.15
N MET A 166 -0.29 -20.35 4.93
CA MET A 166 -0.07 -21.65 4.31
C MET A 166 1.35 -22.21 4.48
N GLU A 167 2.36 -21.36 4.72
CA GLU A 167 3.77 -21.72 4.91
C GLU A 167 3.97 -22.87 5.94
N PRO A 168 3.42 -22.80 7.17
CA PRO A 168 3.59 -23.87 8.17
C PRO A 168 2.97 -25.21 7.76
N LYS A 169 1.93 -25.20 6.93
CA LYS A 169 1.22 -26.42 6.49
C LYS A 169 1.97 -27.17 5.38
N ARG A 170 2.96 -26.55 4.71
CA ARG A 170 3.78 -27.16 3.63
C ARG A 170 2.97 -27.79 2.47
N VAL A 171 1.84 -27.17 2.14
CA VAL A 171 0.88 -27.64 1.11
C VAL A 171 0.99 -26.91 -0.23
N MET A 172 1.73 -25.80 -0.29
CA MET A 172 1.93 -25.03 -1.51
C MET A 172 3.05 -25.63 -2.37
N ASP A 173 2.86 -25.60 -3.68
CA ASP A 173 3.90 -25.84 -4.68
C ASP A 173 4.92 -24.70 -4.59
N THR A 174 6.16 -25.04 -4.24
CA THR A 174 7.24 -24.08 -4.02
C THR A 174 7.69 -23.38 -5.32
N MET A 175 7.46 -23.98 -6.50
CA MET A 175 7.69 -23.30 -7.78
C MET A 175 6.62 -22.23 -8.05
N LEU A 176 5.36 -22.46 -7.64
CA LEU A 176 4.31 -21.43 -7.73
C LEU A 176 4.62 -20.28 -6.77
N VAL A 177 5.01 -20.57 -5.52
CA VAL A 177 5.45 -19.55 -4.55
C VAL A 177 6.61 -18.73 -5.11
N SER A 178 7.64 -19.38 -5.67
CA SER A 178 8.75 -18.69 -6.31
C SER A 178 8.32 -17.76 -7.43
N ARG A 179 7.48 -18.24 -8.37
CA ARG A 179 6.98 -17.41 -9.48
C ARG A 179 6.22 -16.19 -8.98
N VAL A 180 5.31 -16.37 -8.01
CA VAL A 180 4.55 -15.26 -7.41
C VAL A 180 5.50 -14.24 -6.76
N ARG A 181 6.46 -14.69 -5.93
CA ARG A 181 7.42 -13.77 -5.29
C ARG A 181 8.33 -13.06 -6.29
N ILE A 182 8.77 -13.73 -7.36
CA ILE A 182 9.58 -13.11 -8.42
C ILE A 182 8.82 -11.96 -9.08
N LEU A 183 7.51 -12.09 -9.35
CA LEU A 183 6.70 -10.98 -9.88
C LEU A 183 6.70 -9.77 -8.94
N TYR A 184 6.48 -10.00 -7.64
CA TYR A 184 6.53 -8.92 -6.64
C TYR A 184 7.90 -8.25 -6.54
N ILE A 185 8.99 -9.03 -6.54
CA ILE A 185 10.35 -8.47 -6.47
C ILE A 185 10.68 -7.72 -7.76
N ARG A 186 10.29 -8.22 -8.94
CA ARG A 186 10.49 -7.52 -10.23
C ARG A 186 9.66 -6.24 -10.35
N SER A 187 8.41 -6.25 -9.88
CA SER A 187 7.59 -5.03 -9.80
C SER A 187 8.20 -3.99 -8.84
N LEU A 188 8.83 -4.43 -7.74
CA LEU A 188 9.62 -3.54 -6.89
C LEU A 188 10.84 -3.00 -7.66
N LEU A 189 11.69 -3.85 -8.25
CA LEU A 189 12.88 -3.47 -9.03
C LEU A 189 12.58 -2.45 -10.16
N ALA A 190 11.46 -2.63 -10.86
CA ALA A 190 11.03 -1.73 -11.94
C ALA A 190 10.71 -0.31 -11.44
N ARG A 191 10.29 -0.17 -10.18
CA ARG A 191 9.84 1.09 -9.56
C ARG A 191 10.89 1.75 -8.66
N SER A 192 12.02 1.08 -8.43
CA SER A 192 12.99 1.40 -7.38
C SER A 192 14.43 1.46 -7.93
N PRO A 193 14.93 2.65 -8.32
CA PRO A 193 16.25 2.80 -8.97
C PRO A 193 17.43 2.50 -8.04
N GLU A 194 17.23 2.65 -6.73
CA GLU A 194 18.17 2.30 -5.65
C GLU A 194 18.47 0.78 -5.62
N LEU A 195 17.52 -0.06 -6.07
CA LEU A 195 17.71 -1.50 -6.26
C LEU A 195 18.36 -1.87 -7.59
N GLN A 196 18.19 -1.06 -8.65
CA GLN A 196 18.82 -1.30 -9.96
C GLN A 196 20.36 -1.20 -9.91
N SER A 197 20.90 -0.56 -8.87
CA SER A 197 22.34 -0.47 -8.59
C SER A 197 22.96 -1.75 -7.99
N ILE A 198 22.15 -2.76 -7.65
CA ILE A 198 22.63 -3.98 -6.98
C ILE A 198 23.40 -4.85 -7.98
N LYS A 199 24.68 -5.09 -7.68
CA LYS A 199 25.49 -6.08 -8.42
C LYS A 199 25.09 -7.48 -7.99
N VAL A 200 24.89 -8.35 -8.97
CA VAL A 200 24.48 -9.75 -8.78
C VAL A 200 25.60 -10.66 -9.30
N SER A 201 25.90 -11.73 -8.57
CA SER A 201 26.88 -12.73 -9.01
C SER A 201 26.39 -13.44 -10.27
N PRO A 202 27.25 -13.67 -11.28
CA PRO A 202 26.86 -14.35 -12.50
C PRO A 202 26.65 -15.86 -12.25
N VAL A 203 25.98 -16.56 -13.17
CA VAL A 203 25.52 -17.95 -12.92
C VAL A 203 26.66 -18.93 -12.65
N GLU A 204 27.85 -18.69 -13.21
CA GLU A 204 29.02 -19.55 -13.05
C GLU A 204 29.53 -19.59 -11.61
N CYS A 205 29.26 -18.56 -10.80
CA CYS A 205 29.54 -18.57 -9.35
C CYS A 205 28.69 -19.58 -8.59
N PHE A 206 27.56 -20.03 -9.16
CA PHE A 206 26.65 -21.01 -8.56
C PHE A 206 26.84 -22.42 -9.12
N LEU A 207 27.81 -22.68 -9.99
CA LEU A 207 28.02 -23.97 -10.66
C LEU A 207 29.45 -24.49 -10.44
N GLU A 208 29.59 -25.63 -9.76
CA GLU A 208 30.90 -26.23 -9.47
C GLU A 208 31.48 -26.94 -10.70
N LYS A 209 32.71 -26.57 -11.09
CA LYS A 209 33.42 -27.22 -12.20
C LYS A 209 33.66 -28.71 -11.91
N PRO A 210 33.35 -29.65 -12.83
CA PRO A 210 33.30 -31.09 -12.54
C PRO A 210 34.65 -31.76 -12.20
N ASN A 211 35.78 -31.04 -12.29
CA ASN A 211 37.13 -31.54 -12.02
C ASN A 211 37.89 -30.77 -10.91
N SER A 212 37.18 -30.22 -9.91
CA SER A 212 37.73 -29.71 -8.63
C SER A 212 38.29 -30.84 -7.74
N GLY A 213 39.24 -31.61 -8.26
CA GLY A 213 39.85 -32.76 -7.59
C GLY A 213 40.68 -32.37 -6.37
N ARG A 214 40.06 -32.41 -5.18
CA ARG A 214 40.72 -32.48 -3.85
C ARG A 214 41.95 -31.57 -3.71
N SER A 215 41.74 -30.26 -3.72
CA SER A 215 42.72 -29.33 -3.16
C SER A 215 42.88 -29.64 -1.66
N ARG A 216 43.91 -30.43 -1.34
CA ARG A 216 44.34 -30.66 0.04
C ARG A 216 44.64 -29.30 0.67
N SER A 217 44.12 -29.09 1.87
CA SER A 217 44.55 -28.04 2.78
C SER A 217 46.08 -28.00 2.90
N SER A 218 46.72 -27.03 2.25
CA SER A 218 48.15 -26.72 2.40
C SER A 218 48.31 -25.44 3.22
N SER A 219 48.64 -25.61 4.48
CA SER A 219 49.04 -24.53 5.36
C SER A 219 50.36 -23.89 4.90
N ARG A 220 50.54 -22.61 5.28
CA ARG A 220 51.77 -21.79 5.17
C ARG A 220 52.15 -21.22 3.79
N SER A 221 51.79 -19.96 3.58
CA SER A 221 52.77 -18.91 3.27
C SER A 221 52.27 -17.54 3.76
N ASN A 222 52.94 -16.98 4.77
CA ASN A 222 52.75 -15.61 5.22
C ASN A 222 53.83 -14.75 4.55
N SER A 223 53.44 -13.77 3.72
CA SER A 223 54.33 -12.73 3.20
C SER A 223 53.60 -11.38 3.22
N PRO A 224 54.13 -10.34 3.89
CA PRO A 224 53.46 -9.05 4.00
C PRO A 224 53.84 -8.13 2.83
N GLY A 225 52.85 -7.66 2.06
CA GLY A 225 53.09 -6.63 1.05
C GLY A 225 51.93 -6.45 0.07
N ARG A 226 51.36 -5.24 0.06
CA ARG A 226 50.19 -4.78 -0.73
C ARG A 226 48.85 -5.41 -0.33
N SER A 227 47.98 -4.58 0.23
CA SER A 227 46.56 -4.90 0.45
C SER A 227 45.73 -4.66 -0.82
N PRO A 228 45.02 -5.66 -1.34
CA PRO A 228 43.75 -5.43 -2.02
C PRO A 228 42.68 -5.13 -0.97
N VAL A 229 41.70 -4.29 -1.34
CA VAL A 229 40.51 -4.03 -0.51
C VAL A 229 39.79 -5.36 -0.21
N ARG A 230 39.43 -5.59 1.06
CA ARG A 230 38.62 -6.76 1.44
C ARG A 230 37.22 -6.63 0.85
N TYR A 231 37.00 -7.23 -0.31
CA TYR A 231 35.70 -7.81 -0.60
C TYR A 231 35.51 -9.01 0.33
N VAL A 232 34.33 -9.12 0.92
CA VAL A 232 33.91 -10.35 1.61
C VAL A 232 33.60 -11.36 0.51
N ASP A 233 34.60 -12.15 0.16
CA ASP A 233 34.42 -13.33 -0.69
C ASP A 233 33.71 -14.39 0.16
N GLU A 234 32.38 -14.26 0.27
CA GLU A 234 31.54 -15.39 0.67
C GLU A 234 31.78 -16.48 -0.37
N GLN A 235 32.58 -17.47 0.01
CA GLN A 235 32.95 -18.59 -0.84
C GLN A 235 31.70 -19.45 -1.09
N ILE A 236 30.87 -19.04 -2.06
CA ILE A 236 29.67 -19.75 -2.48
C ILE A 236 30.12 -21.14 -2.93
N GLN A 237 29.75 -22.15 -2.15
CA GLN A 237 29.94 -23.54 -2.55
C GLN A 237 29.02 -23.80 -3.74
N GLY A 238 29.56 -23.84 -4.96
CA GLY A 238 28.77 -24.01 -6.18
C GLY A 238 27.96 -25.33 -6.20
N PHE A 239 26.84 -25.32 -6.93
CA PHE A 239 26.05 -26.51 -7.20
C PHE A 239 26.82 -27.52 -8.04
N LYS A 240 26.93 -28.76 -7.57
CA LYS A 240 27.72 -29.81 -8.22
C LYS A 240 26.86 -30.65 -9.17
N VAL A 241 27.10 -30.51 -10.46
CA VAL A 241 26.40 -31.29 -11.49
C VAL A 241 27.02 -32.70 -11.62
N ASN A 242 26.46 -33.68 -10.89
CA ASN A 242 27.00 -35.05 -10.79
C ASN A 242 26.71 -35.98 -12.01
N ILE A 243 26.99 -35.53 -13.23
CA ILE A 243 26.81 -36.38 -14.43
C ILE A 243 28.01 -37.31 -14.61
N LYS A 244 28.10 -38.36 -13.77
CA LYS A 244 29.06 -39.46 -13.99
C LYS A 244 28.86 -40.07 -15.39
N PRO A 245 29.92 -40.21 -16.22
CA PRO A 245 29.94 -41.24 -17.25
C PRO A 245 30.01 -42.61 -16.57
N GLU A 246 29.13 -43.53 -16.94
CA GLU A 246 29.15 -44.86 -16.35
C GLU A 246 30.41 -45.63 -16.77
N LYS A 247 31.38 -45.72 -15.85
CA LYS A 247 32.47 -46.69 -15.97
C LYS A 247 31.88 -48.10 -15.84
N LYS A 248 31.55 -48.71 -16.98
CA LYS A 248 30.99 -50.05 -17.11
C LYS A 248 31.76 -51.03 -16.20
N SER A 249 31.09 -51.57 -15.18
CA SER A 249 31.65 -52.67 -14.39
C SER A 249 31.84 -53.88 -15.31
N LYS A 250 33.00 -54.52 -15.27
CA LYS A 250 33.35 -55.65 -16.16
C LYS A 250 32.37 -56.83 -16.07
N LEU A 251 31.56 -56.89 -15.00
CA LEU A 251 30.51 -57.89 -14.82
C LEU A 251 29.24 -57.61 -15.64
N SER A 252 28.85 -56.34 -15.86
CA SER A 252 27.66 -56.05 -16.68
C SER A 252 27.89 -56.38 -18.15
N SER A 253 29.11 -56.15 -18.67
CA SER A 253 29.47 -56.51 -20.05
C SER A 253 29.43 -58.02 -20.36
N VAL A 254 29.49 -58.88 -19.35
CA VAL A 254 29.36 -60.34 -19.54
C VAL A 254 27.88 -60.74 -19.56
N VAL A 255 27.08 -60.23 -18.61
CA VAL A 255 25.64 -60.51 -18.55
C VAL A 255 24.90 -59.98 -19.79
N SER A 256 25.26 -58.79 -20.29
CA SER A 256 24.68 -58.23 -21.53
C SER A 256 25.00 -59.06 -22.78
N ARG A 257 26.17 -59.72 -22.85
CA ARG A 257 26.52 -60.61 -23.96
C ARG A 257 25.74 -61.92 -23.97
N ILE A 258 25.40 -62.45 -22.80
CA ILE A 258 24.65 -63.71 -22.67
C ILE A 258 23.17 -63.57 -23.08
N ARG A 259 22.62 -62.34 -23.06
CA ARG A 259 21.22 -62.07 -23.43
C ARG A 259 21.03 -61.44 -24.83
N GLY A 260 22.07 -61.41 -25.67
CA GLY A 260 21.93 -61.06 -27.10
C GLY A 260 21.42 -59.65 -27.38
N PHE A 261 21.77 -58.65 -26.57
CA PHE A 261 21.51 -57.25 -26.89
C PHE A 261 22.61 -56.67 -27.77
N ASP A 262 22.19 -56.03 -28.87
CA ASP A 262 23.10 -55.53 -29.90
C ASP A 262 23.98 -54.37 -29.39
N GLN A 263 25.21 -54.28 -29.91
CA GLN A 263 26.28 -53.52 -29.27
C GLN A 263 26.19 -52.00 -29.53
N ASP A 264 25.41 -51.57 -30.52
CA ASP A 264 25.37 -50.18 -30.99
C ASP A 264 24.29 -49.30 -30.33
N THR A 265 23.26 -49.88 -29.71
CA THR A 265 22.25 -49.09 -28.96
C THR A 265 22.80 -48.47 -27.66
N LEU A 266 23.99 -48.90 -27.21
CA LEU A 266 24.58 -48.52 -25.92
C LEU A 266 25.71 -47.46 -26.04
N ARG A 267 25.75 -46.72 -27.15
CA ARG A 267 26.64 -45.55 -27.34
C ARG A 267 25.93 -44.21 -27.14
N GLN A 268 24.59 -44.18 -27.17
CA GLN A 268 23.78 -42.98 -26.93
C GLN A 268 23.38 -42.89 -25.46
N GLN A 269 24.19 -42.16 -24.70
CA GLN A 269 24.13 -42.07 -23.24
C GLN A 269 23.06 -41.06 -22.74
N GLN A 270 21.78 -41.39 -22.96
CA GLN A 270 20.65 -40.60 -22.44
C GLN A 270 20.68 -40.52 -20.90
N VAL A 271 20.38 -39.35 -20.33
CA VAL A 271 20.15 -39.23 -18.88
C VAL A 271 18.81 -39.87 -18.54
N THR A 272 18.82 -41.00 -17.86
CA THR A 272 17.61 -41.68 -17.38
C THR A 272 16.78 -40.74 -16.49
N GLY A 273 15.45 -40.75 -16.63
CA GLY A 273 14.55 -39.85 -15.90
C GLY A 273 14.72 -39.86 -14.36
N GLY A 274 15.13 -41.00 -13.77
CA GLY A 274 15.48 -41.07 -12.35
C GLY A 274 16.67 -40.20 -11.96
N LYS A 275 17.68 -40.08 -12.82
CA LYS A 275 18.87 -39.23 -12.61
C LYS A 275 18.58 -37.75 -12.85
N LEU A 276 17.64 -37.41 -13.74
CA LEU A 276 17.12 -36.03 -13.85
C LEU A 276 16.41 -35.62 -12.55
N ARG A 277 15.59 -36.50 -11.96
CA ARG A 277 14.92 -36.26 -10.68
C ARG A 277 15.90 -36.12 -9.51
N GLU A 278 16.97 -36.92 -9.49
CA GLU A 278 18.06 -36.79 -8.51
C GLU A 278 18.73 -35.40 -8.61
N ILE A 279 19.15 -35.00 -9.82
CA ILE A 279 19.73 -33.67 -10.08
C ILE A 279 18.76 -32.53 -9.68
N GLN A 280 17.46 -32.68 -9.96
CA GLN A 280 16.45 -31.69 -9.59
C GLN A 280 16.29 -31.54 -8.07
N GLU A 281 16.32 -32.63 -7.29
CA GLU A 281 16.23 -32.56 -5.83
C GLU A 281 17.56 -32.12 -5.18
N GLU A 282 18.72 -32.46 -5.76
CA GLU A 282 20.02 -31.87 -5.37
C GLU A 282 20.03 -30.35 -5.62
N ALA A 283 19.58 -29.90 -6.80
CA ALA A 283 19.49 -28.48 -7.18
C ALA A 283 18.53 -27.72 -6.26
N LYS A 284 17.37 -28.31 -5.96
CA LYS A 284 16.42 -27.78 -4.97
C LYS A 284 17.06 -27.63 -3.60
N SER A 285 17.71 -28.68 -3.10
CA SER A 285 18.40 -28.66 -1.80
C SER A 285 19.49 -27.58 -1.73
N PHE A 286 20.18 -27.29 -2.83
CA PHE A 286 21.17 -26.21 -2.94
C PHE A 286 20.55 -24.80 -2.93
N ALA A 287 19.39 -24.62 -3.55
CA ALA A 287 18.74 -23.32 -3.67
C ALA A 287 17.96 -22.88 -2.42
N VAL A 288 17.60 -23.83 -1.55
CA VAL A 288 16.94 -23.59 -0.27
C VAL A 288 17.72 -22.56 0.58
N GLY A 289 17.08 -21.43 0.88
CA GLY A 289 17.67 -20.34 1.67
C GLY A 289 18.77 -19.52 0.95
N ASN A 290 19.09 -19.82 -0.30
CA ASN A 290 20.18 -19.17 -1.04
C ASN A 290 19.76 -17.80 -1.59
N LYS A 291 19.92 -16.74 -0.79
CA LYS A 291 19.55 -15.36 -1.17
C LYS A 291 20.36 -14.82 -2.37
N ALA A 292 21.61 -15.25 -2.54
CA ALA A 292 22.43 -14.83 -3.68
C ALA A 292 21.90 -15.42 -4.99
N LEU A 293 21.46 -16.69 -4.98
CA LEU A 293 20.77 -17.32 -6.11
C LEU A 293 19.39 -16.70 -6.32
N ALA A 294 18.66 -16.37 -5.25
CA ALA A 294 17.39 -15.63 -5.35
C ALA A 294 17.57 -14.30 -6.10
N ALA A 295 18.66 -13.57 -5.82
CA ALA A 295 19.02 -12.34 -6.51
C ALA A 295 19.27 -12.57 -8.02
N LEU A 296 19.98 -13.64 -8.39
CA LEU A 296 20.17 -14.03 -9.80
C LEU A 296 18.82 -14.22 -10.52
N PHE A 297 17.89 -14.97 -9.92
CA PHE A 297 16.59 -15.25 -10.54
C PHE A 297 15.68 -14.01 -10.71
N VAL A 298 15.74 -13.03 -9.80
CA VAL A 298 14.90 -11.82 -9.93
C VAL A 298 15.48 -10.81 -10.92
N HIS A 299 16.81 -10.67 -10.98
CA HIS A 299 17.50 -9.71 -11.85
C HIS A 299 17.82 -10.25 -13.26
N THR A 300 17.83 -11.56 -13.47
CA THR A 300 18.09 -12.17 -14.80
C THR A 300 16.80 -12.76 -15.39
N PRO A 301 16.47 -12.50 -16.68
CA PRO A 301 15.36 -13.15 -17.38
C PRO A 301 15.50 -14.68 -17.40
N ALA A 302 14.38 -15.41 -17.46
CA ALA A 302 14.38 -16.87 -17.30
C ALA A 302 15.12 -17.59 -18.45
N GLY A 303 14.86 -17.24 -19.70
CA GLY A 303 15.52 -17.81 -20.88
C GLY A 303 16.97 -17.35 -21.05
N GLU A 304 17.34 -16.18 -20.50
CA GLU A 304 18.73 -15.75 -20.36
C GLU A 304 19.48 -16.70 -19.42
N LEU A 305 18.96 -16.91 -18.21
CA LEU A 305 19.53 -17.82 -17.23
C LEU A 305 19.58 -19.27 -17.74
N GLN A 306 18.50 -19.74 -18.38
CA GLN A 306 18.45 -21.04 -19.06
C GLN A 306 19.50 -21.16 -20.18
N ARG A 307 19.78 -20.07 -20.92
CA ARG A 307 20.82 -20.06 -21.96
C ARG A 307 22.22 -20.16 -21.34
N GLN A 308 22.50 -19.38 -20.30
CA GLN A 308 23.81 -19.41 -19.62
C GLN A 308 24.09 -20.79 -18.98
N ILE A 309 23.10 -21.41 -18.33
CA ILE A 309 23.23 -22.78 -17.78
C ILE A 309 23.49 -23.80 -18.90
N ARG A 310 22.81 -23.68 -20.05
CA ARG A 310 23.06 -24.55 -21.22
C ARG A 310 24.48 -24.37 -21.78
N SER A 311 24.95 -23.14 -21.92
CA SER A 311 26.33 -22.86 -22.36
C SER A 311 27.34 -23.48 -21.40
N TRP A 312 27.20 -23.24 -20.09
CA TRP A 312 28.09 -23.80 -19.07
C TRP A 312 28.09 -25.33 -19.09
N LEU A 313 26.93 -25.98 -19.24
CA LEU A 313 26.84 -27.43 -19.34
C LEU A 313 27.55 -27.97 -20.59
N ALA A 314 27.42 -27.29 -21.74
CA ALA A 314 28.09 -27.68 -22.98
C ALA A 314 29.63 -27.51 -22.90
N GLU A 315 30.10 -26.47 -22.22
CA GLU A 315 31.52 -26.19 -21.98
C GLU A 315 32.17 -27.18 -20.99
N ASN A 316 31.45 -27.64 -19.98
CA ASN A 316 32.00 -28.46 -18.90
C ASN A 316 31.81 -29.98 -19.09
N PHE A 317 30.97 -30.40 -20.03
CA PHE A 317 30.68 -31.82 -20.31
C PHE A 317 30.72 -32.12 -21.82
N GLU A 318 31.91 -32.43 -22.35
CA GLU A 318 32.17 -32.66 -23.78
C GLU A 318 31.21 -33.65 -24.47
N PHE A 319 30.73 -34.68 -23.77
CA PHE A 319 29.78 -35.64 -24.35
C PHE A 319 28.36 -35.07 -24.56
N LEU A 320 28.03 -33.91 -23.98
CA LEU A 320 26.80 -33.17 -24.25
C LEU A 320 26.95 -32.21 -25.44
N SER A 321 28.17 -31.84 -25.82
CA SER A 321 28.45 -30.89 -26.92
C SER A 321 28.75 -31.55 -28.26
N VAL A 322 28.82 -32.88 -28.35
CA VAL A 322 28.95 -33.60 -29.63
C VAL A 322 27.65 -33.50 -30.44
N THR A 323 27.67 -32.66 -31.47
CA THR A 323 26.74 -32.70 -32.59
C THR A 323 27.06 -33.91 -33.47
N GLY A 324 26.46 -35.06 -33.16
CA GLY A 324 26.54 -36.26 -34.00
C GLY A 324 25.64 -36.13 -35.22
N ASP A 325 26.24 -36.06 -36.41
CA ASP A 325 25.61 -35.63 -37.67
C ASP A 325 24.58 -36.62 -38.29
N GLU A 326 24.31 -37.77 -37.66
CA GLU A 326 23.41 -38.80 -38.22
C GLU A 326 22.34 -39.34 -37.24
N ALA A 327 21.91 -38.54 -36.25
CA ALA A 327 20.70 -38.87 -35.49
C ALA A 327 19.90 -37.62 -35.09
N SER A 328 18.79 -37.39 -35.79
CA SER A 328 17.88 -36.26 -35.61
C SER A 328 17.38 -36.10 -34.16
N GLY A 329 17.90 -35.08 -33.46
CA GLY A 329 17.33 -34.52 -32.23
C GLY A 329 17.89 -35.02 -30.87
N GLY A 330 18.87 -35.92 -30.85
CA GLY A 330 19.29 -36.62 -29.62
C GLY A 330 19.99 -35.76 -28.54
N THR A 331 21.13 -35.14 -28.87
CA THR A 331 22.02 -34.52 -27.86
C THR A 331 21.56 -33.14 -27.40
N THR A 332 21.02 -32.30 -28.30
CA THR A 332 20.40 -31.01 -27.95
C THR A 332 19.28 -31.15 -26.93
N GLY A 333 18.45 -32.19 -27.06
CA GLY A 333 17.38 -32.49 -26.10
C GLY A 333 17.91 -32.85 -24.70
N GLN A 334 19.05 -33.53 -24.61
CA GLN A 334 19.67 -33.89 -23.33
C GLN A 334 20.19 -32.68 -22.57
N LEU A 335 20.76 -31.69 -23.28
CA LEU A 335 21.20 -30.41 -22.71
C LEU A 335 20.01 -29.58 -22.21
N GLU A 336 18.90 -29.57 -22.96
CA GLU A 336 17.67 -28.90 -22.56
C GLU A 336 17.03 -29.57 -21.32
N LEU A 337 16.95 -30.90 -21.28
CA LEU A 337 16.43 -31.63 -20.12
C LEU A 337 17.25 -31.40 -18.85
N LEU A 338 18.58 -31.40 -18.95
CA LEU A 338 19.48 -31.14 -17.82
C LEU A 338 19.36 -29.70 -17.31
N SER A 339 19.45 -28.70 -18.21
CA SER A 339 19.30 -27.29 -17.81
C SER A 339 17.94 -27.00 -17.19
N THR A 340 16.87 -27.62 -17.71
CA THR A 340 15.50 -27.50 -17.16
C THR A 340 15.40 -28.15 -15.78
N ALA A 341 15.95 -29.36 -15.57
CA ALA A 341 15.94 -30.02 -14.27
C ALA A 341 16.69 -29.20 -13.19
N ILE A 342 17.80 -28.55 -13.56
CA ILE A 342 18.54 -27.64 -12.66
C ILE A 342 17.71 -26.39 -12.34
N MET A 343 17.14 -25.75 -13.37
CA MET A 343 16.32 -24.54 -13.22
C MET A 343 15.04 -24.77 -12.41
N ASP A 344 14.32 -25.86 -12.67
CA ASP A 344 13.12 -26.23 -11.92
C ASP A 344 13.47 -26.62 -10.48
N GLY A 345 14.60 -27.31 -10.26
CA GLY A 345 15.13 -27.59 -8.94
C GLY A 345 15.43 -26.31 -8.17
N TRP A 346 16.22 -25.40 -8.76
CA TRP A 346 16.53 -24.09 -8.18
C TRP A 346 15.26 -23.29 -7.87
N MET A 347 14.33 -23.17 -8.82
CA MET A 347 13.03 -22.53 -8.62
C MET A 347 12.23 -23.15 -7.48
N ALA A 348 12.22 -24.48 -7.35
CA ALA A 348 11.53 -25.15 -6.26
C ALA A 348 12.21 -24.92 -4.90
N GLY A 349 13.54 -24.79 -4.85
CA GLY A 349 14.28 -24.53 -3.61
C GLY A 349 14.17 -23.09 -3.13
N LEU A 350 14.19 -22.11 -4.05
CA LEU A 350 14.09 -20.69 -3.74
C LEU A 350 12.77 -20.29 -3.05
N GLY A 351 11.70 -21.05 -3.30
CA GLY A 351 10.35 -20.86 -2.73
C GLY A 351 10.00 -21.85 -1.62
N ALA A 352 10.97 -22.62 -1.14
CA ALA A 352 10.78 -23.53 -0.01
C ALA A 352 11.05 -22.80 1.32
N ALA A 353 9.98 -22.59 2.10
CA ALA A 353 10.07 -21.91 3.39
C ALA A 353 10.75 -22.79 4.47
N LEU A 354 11.52 -22.15 5.36
CA LEU A 354 12.40 -22.84 6.31
C LEU A 354 12.26 -22.24 7.71
N PRO A 355 11.24 -22.68 8.49
CA PRO A 355 10.93 -22.14 9.81
C PRO A 355 12.16 -22.08 10.73
N PRO A 356 12.37 -20.99 11.48
CA PRO A 356 11.44 -19.87 11.69
C PRO A 356 11.40 -18.85 10.55
N ASN A 357 12.13 -19.03 9.44
CA ASN A 357 12.19 -18.07 8.33
C ASN A 357 11.25 -18.44 7.17
N THR A 358 10.89 -17.42 6.40
CA THR A 358 10.26 -17.58 5.08
C THR A 358 11.30 -18.07 4.05
N ASP A 359 10.87 -18.38 2.83
CA ASP A 359 11.74 -18.84 1.75
C ASP A 359 12.77 -17.79 1.28
N ALA A 360 13.70 -18.18 0.42
CA ALA A 360 14.84 -17.34 0.02
C ALA A 360 14.38 -16.07 -0.72
N LEU A 361 13.34 -16.17 -1.54
CA LEU A 361 12.74 -15.03 -2.23
C LEU A 361 11.95 -14.14 -1.27
N GLY A 362 11.28 -14.71 -0.26
CA GLY A 362 10.62 -13.96 0.82
C GLY A 362 11.60 -13.12 1.64
N GLN A 363 12.76 -13.70 1.98
CA GLN A 363 13.85 -12.98 2.66
C GLN A 363 14.43 -11.87 1.78
N LEU A 364 14.69 -12.14 0.50
CA LEU A 364 15.19 -11.13 -0.45
C LEU A 364 14.22 -9.96 -0.63
N LEU A 365 12.91 -10.26 -0.72
CA LEU A 365 11.87 -9.24 -0.80
C LEU A 365 11.84 -8.36 0.45
N ALA A 366 12.00 -8.93 1.65
CA ALA A 366 12.08 -8.17 2.90
C ALA A 366 13.32 -7.24 2.92
N GLU A 367 14.49 -7.74 2.47
CA GLU A 367 15.72 -6.94 2.38
C GLU A 367 15.59 -5.80 1.36
N TYR A 368 15.00 -6.06 0.19
CA TYR A 368 14.81 -5.07 -0.86
C TYR A 368 13.78 -4.01 -0.44
N ALA A 369 12.65 -4.41 0.15
CA ALA A 369 11.66 -3.47 0.71
C ALA A 369 12.29 -2.57 1.79
N LYS A 370 13.06 -3.15 2.73
CA LYS A 370 13.79 -2.39 3.75
C LYS A 370 14.78 -1.39 3.13
N ARG A 371 15.49 -1.77 2.06
CA ARG A 371 16.42 -0.88 1.35
C ARG A 371 15.68 0.30 0.69
N VAL A 372 14.54 0.05 0.05
CA VAL A 372 13.68 1.09 -0.54
C VAL A 372 13.15 2.05 0.53
N PHE A 373 12.57 1.54 1.62
CA PHE A 373 12.09 2.40 2.71
C PHE A 373 13.21 3.22 3.36
N THR A 374 14.39 2.63 3.56
CA THR A 374 15.55 3.35 4.11
C THR A 374 15.97 4.51 3.18
N SER A 375 16.01 4.27 1.86
CA SER A 375 16.33 5.32 0.88
C SER A 375 15.27 6.43 0.85
N GLN A 376 13.98 6.09 0.86
CA GLN A 376 12.89 7.07 0.91
C GLN A 376 12.92 7.92 2.19
N LEU A 377 13.20 7.31 3.34
CA LEU A 377 13.34 8.01 4.62
C LEU A 377 14.55 8.95 4.64
N GLN A 378 15.67 8.56 4.03
CA GLN A 378 16.84 9.42 3.87
C GLN A 378 16.51 10.62 2.97
N HIS A 379 15.89 10.40 1.81
CA HIS A 379 15.48 11.49 0.90
C HIS A 379 14.50 12.48 1.56
N LEU A 380 13.54 11.99 2.37
CA LEU A 380 12.67 12.87 3.16
C LEU A 380 13.44 13.66 4.23
N LYS A 381 14.47 13.07 4.84
CA LYS A 381 15.35 13.77 5.78
C LYS A 381 16.13 14.88 5.08
N ASP A 382 16.66 14.63 3.90
CA ASP A 382 17.44 15.61 3.13
C ASP A 382 16.57 16.81 2.70
N ILE A 383 15.31 16.55 2.30
CA ILE A 383 14.30 17.59 2.06
C ILE A 383 13.98 18.36 3.34
N ALA A 384 13.72 17.66 4.46
CA ALA A 384 13.40 18.31 5.73
C ALA A 384 14.54 19.21 6.22
N GLY A 385 15.79 18.76 6.09
CA GLY A 385 16.97 19.55 6.43
C GLY A 385 17.10 20.81 5.56
N THR A 386 16.82 20.71 4.27
CA THR A 386 16.84 21.87 3.35
C THR A 386 15.76 22.89 3.71
N LEU A 387 14.52 22.44 3.91
CA LEU A 387 13.39 23.27 4.36
C LEU A 387 13.65 23.88 5.74
N ALA A 388 14.37 23.18 6.63
CA ALA A 388 14.72 23.69 7.94
C ALA A 388 15.76 24.82 7.89
N THR A 389 16.60 24.87 6.86
CA THR A 389 17.54 25.98 6.63
C THR A 389 16.98 27.14 5.80
N GLU A 390 15.73 27.06 5.34
CA GLU A 390 15.10 28.12 4.54
C GLU A 390 14.58 29.26 5.43
N GLU A 391 14.96 30.50 5.09
CA GLU A 391 14.47 31.73 5.71
C GLU A 391 13.10 32.15 5.13
N ALA A 392 12.31 32.88 5.92
CA ALA A 392 10.99 33.38 5.48
C ALA A 392 10.89 34.90 5.63
N ASP A 393 10.65 35.61 4.54
CA ASP A 393 10.51 37.07 4.55
C ASP A 393 9.10 37.57 4.91
N ASP A 394 8.08 36.76 4.64
CA ASP A 394 6.67 37.12 4.76
C ASP A 394 5.78 35.95 5.25
N ALA A 395 4.56 36.29 5.69
CA ALA A 395 3.59 35.34 6.23
C ALA A 395 3.15 34.24 5.24
N SER A 396 3.24 34.48 3.92
CA SER A 396 2.95 33.46 2.91
C SER A 396 4.08 32.44 2.79
N GLN A 397 5.33 32.87 2.95
CA GLN A 397 6.51 31.98 2.98
C GLN A 397 6.51 31.13 4.25
N VAL A 398 6.25 31.72 5.42
CA VAL A 398 6.08 30.98 6.69
C VAL A 398 5.02 29.88 6.55
N ALA A 399 3.85 30.21 6.00
CA ALA A 399 2.78 29.24 5.79
C ALA A 399 3.16 28.12 4.80
N LYS A 400 3.93 28.43 3.74
CA LYS A 400 4.45 27.43 2.78
C LYS A 400 5.47 26.49 3.44
N LEU A 401 6.47 27.03 4.15
CA LEU A 401 7.50 26.24 4.83
C LEU A 401 6.90 25.31 5.89
N ARG A 402 6.01 25.85 6.72
CA ARG A 402 5.26 25.08 7.70
C ARG A 402 4.52 23.91 7.05
N SER A 403 3.72 24.18 6.02
CA SER A 403 2.95 23.15 5.29
C SER A 403 3.84 22.12 4.60
N ALA A 404 5.00 22.54 4.07
CA ALA A 404 5.98 21.65 3.47
C ALA A 404 6.60 20.69 4.50
N LEU A 405 7.01 21.19 5.67
CA LEU A 405 7.55 20.37 6.77
C LEU A 405 6.48 19.43 7.35
N GLU A 406 5.26 19.91 7.61
CA GLU A 406 4.11 19.07 8.03
C GLU A 406 3.83 17.94 7.02
N SER A 407 3.96 18.20 5.72
CA SER A 407 3.78 17.22 4.64
C SER A 407 4.90 16.18 4.59
N VAL A 408 6.16 16.59 4.79
CA VAL A 408 7.33 15.70 4.84
C VAL A 408 7.25 14.76 6.06
N ASP A 409 6.92 15.31 7.23
CA ASP A 409 6.71 14.56 8.47
C ASP A 409 5.53 13.59 8.37
N HIS A 410 4.39 14.00 7.78
CA HIS A 410 3.27 13.10 7.49
C HIS A 410 3.69 11.93 6.56
N LYS A 411 4.43 12.21 5.47
CA LYS A 411 4.96 11.16 4.58
C LYS A 411 5.92 10.22 5.31
N ARG A 412 6.80 10.74 6.16
CA ARG A 412 7.73 9.96 6.99
C ARG A 412 6.97 9.01 7.90
N ARG A 413 5.93 9.48 8.60
CA ARG A 413 5.05 8.61 9.41
C ARG A 413 4.36 7.53 8.58
N LYS A 414 3.81 7.86 7.40
CA LYS A 414 3.17 6.88 6.49
C LYS A 414 4.15 5.78 6.07
N ILE A 415 5.39 6.13 5.73
CA ILE A 415 6.45 5.16 5.36
C ILE A 415 6.86 4.29 6.55
N LEU A 416 7.07 4.87 7.74
CA LEU A 416 7.40 4.11 8.95
C LEU A 416 6.29 3.11 9.33
N GLN A 417 5.03 3.51 9.17
CA GLN A 417 3.89 2.60 9.38
C GLN A 417 3.86 1.49 8.32
N GLN A 418 4.05 1.82 7.04
CA GLN A 418 4.08 0.81 5.97
C GLN A 418 5.21 -0.20 6.17
N MET A 419 6.41 0.26 6.53
CA MET A 419 7.56 -0.60 6.83
C MET A 419 7.28 -1.54 8.00
N ARG A 420 6.52 -1.11 9.01
CA ARG A 420 6.09 -1.95 10.13
C ARG A 420 5.05 -3.01 9.71
N ASN A 421 4.08 -2.62 8.89
CA ASN A 421 3.10 -3.54 8.33
C ASN A 421 3.78 -4.60 7.43
N ASP A 422 4.68 -4.15 6.56
CA ASP A 422 5.47 -5.00 5.67
C ASP A 422 6.37 -5.97 6.45
N ALA A 423 6.99 -5.56 7.55
CA ALA A 423 7.73 -6.47 8.43
C ALA A 423 6.81 -7.59 8.97
N ALA A 424 5.59 -7.26 9.43
CA ALA A 424 4.62 -8.25 9.87
C ALA A 424 4.14 -9.19 8.73
N LEU A 425 4.22 -8.77 7.47
CA LEU A 425 3.89 -9.58 6.28
C LEU A 425 5.09 -10.34 5.68
N LEU A 426 6.33 -9.90 5.89
CA LEU A 426 7.53 -10.42 5.21
C LEU A 426 8.57 -11.07 6.14
N THR A 427 8.65 -10.70 7.43
CA THR A 427 9.53 -11.35 8.41
C THR A 427 8.74 -12.13 9.46
N LEU A 428 9.10 -13.38 9.73
CA LEU A 428 8.50 -14.22 10.79
C LEU A 428 9.11 -13.93 12.18
N GLU A 429 10.28 -13.29 12.20
CA GLU A 429 10.99 -12.93 13.41
C GLU A 429 10.43 -11.61 13.98
N ASN A 430 9.78 -11.67 15.14
CA ASN A 430 9.32 -10.50 15.92
C ASN A 430 10.48 -9.63 16.49
N GLY A 431 11.70 -9.80 15.96
CA GLY A 431 12.96 -9.43 16.60
C GLY A 431 13.94 -8.69 15.68
N SER A 432 13.49 -8.07 14.58
CA SER A 432 14.36 -7.13 13.87
C SER A 432 14.71 -5.96 14.80
N SER A 433 16.00 -5.74 15.02
CA SER A 433 16.49 -4.62 15.84
C SER A 433 15.87 -3.30 15.35
N PRO A 434 15.43 -2.41 16.28
CA PRO A 434 14.69 -1.21 15.91
C PRO A 434 15.54 -0.39 14.95
N ILE A 435 15.02 -0.19 13.73
CA ILE A 435 15.68 0.62 12.71
C ILE A 435 15.92 1.99 13.33
N GLN A 436 17.19 2.36 13.43
CA GLN A 436 17.62 3.52 14.19
C GLN A 436 17.10 4.77 13.48
N ASN A 437 15.97 5.30 13.97
CA ASN A 437 15.32 6.46 13.38
C ASN A 437 16.32 7.62 13.39
N PRO A 438 16.64 8.23 12.23
CA PRO A 438 17.49 9.41 12.21
C PRO A 438 16.78 10.51 13.00
N SER A 439 17.51 11.16 13.92
CA SER A 439 16.99 12.25 14.74
C SER A 439 16.31 13.31 13.88
N THR A 440 15.16 13.80 14.34
CA THR A 440 14.37 14.90 13.77
C THR A 440 14.38 16.14 14.64
N ALA A 441 15.16 16.16 15.72
CA ALA A 441 15.02 17.18 16.76
C ALA A 441 15.22 18.63 16.24
N ALA A 442 16.02 18.83 15.19
CA ALA A 442 16.21 20.15 14.58
C ALA A 442 15.02 20.53 13.68
N GLU A 443 14.51 19.58 12.90
CA GLU A 443 13.37 19.75 12.00
C GLU A 443 12.05 19.91 12.77
N ASP A 444 11.88 19.18 13.87
CA ASP A 444 10.76 19.30 14.81
C ASP A 444 10.79 20.65 15.54
N ALA A 445 11.98 21.11 15.96
CA ALA A 445 12.16 22.45 16.54
C ALA A 445 11.88 23.56 15.50
N ARG A 446 12.29 23.38 14.24
CA ARG A 446 11.95 24.31 13.15
C ARG A 446 10.44 24.39 12.95
N LEU A 447 9.75 23.25 12.87
CA LEU A 447 8.31 23.21 12.70
C LEU A 447 7.61 23.90 13.88
N ALA A 448 8.03 23.65 15.12
CA ALA A 448 7.51 24.35 16.31
C ALA A 448 7.71 25.87 16.23
N SER A 449 8.89 26.34 15.80
CA SER A 449 9.17 27.76 15.59
C SER A 449 8.26 28.39 14.53
N LEU A 450 8.09 27.73 13.38
CA LEU A 450 7.19 28.20 12.31
C LEU A 450 5.70 28.21 12.73
N ILE A 451 5.28 27.29 13.61
CA ILE A 451 3.94 27.30 14.21
C ILE A 451 3.76 28.55 15.09
N SER A 452 4.73 28.85 15.95
CA SER A 452 4.72 30.05 16.81
C SER A 452 4.80 31.35 16.01
N LEU A 453 5.63 31.39 14.97
CA LEU A 453 5.76 32.54 14.06
C LEU A 453 4.45 32.81 13.31
N ASP A 454 3.80 31.80 12.73
CA ASP A 454 2.48 31.92 12.10
C ASP A 454 1.42 32.45 13.09
N GLY A 455 1.49 32.06 14.37
CA GLY A 455 0.67 32.61 15.44
C GLY A 455 0.91 34.11 15.70
N ILE A 456 2.18 34.53 15.78
CA ILE A 456 2.59 35.94 15.90
C ILE A 456 2.10 36.75 14.69
N LEU A 457 2.34 36.27 13.46
CA LEU A 457 1.99 36.96 12.23
C LEU A 457 0.48 37.12 12.03
N LYS A 458 -0.33 36.19 12.54
CA LYS A 458 -1.80 36.35 12.61
C LYS A 458 -2.19 37.50 13.54
N GLN A 459 -1.66 37.54 14.76
CA GLN A 459 -1.95 38.63 15.71
C GLN A 459 -1.49 40.00 15.17
N VAL A 460 -0.30 40.08 14.56
CA VAL A 460 0.20 41.29 13.87
C VAL A 460 -0.76 41.74 12.76
N LYS A 461 -1.26 40.79 11.95
CA LYS A 461 -2.22 41.08 10.86
C LYS A 461 -3.57 41.55 11.39
N ASP A 462 -4.04 41.01 12.51
CA ASP A 462 -5.30 41.42 13.12
C ASP A 462 -5.21 42.79 13.79
N ILE A 463 -4.07 43.13 14.43
CA ILE A 463 -3.80 44.50 14.91
C ILE A 463 -3.76 45.48 13.73
N THR A 464 -3.07 45.13 12.64
CA THR A 464 -2.97 45.95 11.43
C THR A 464 -4.34 46.18 10.76
N ARG A 465 -5.25 45.20 10.84
CA ARG A 465 -6.65 45.33 10.39
C ARG A 465 -7.47 46.25 11.28
N GLN A 466 -7.24 46.24 12.58
CA GLN A 466 -7.94 47.13 13.51
C GLN A 466 -7.43 48.58 13.45
N SER A 467 -6.20 48.80 12.98
CA SER A 467 -5.59 50.12 12.81
C SER A 467 -5.87 50.78 11.45
N SER A 468 -6.64 50.16 10.55
CA SER A 468 -6.94 50.72 9.22
C SER A 468 -8.04 51.78 9.21
N VAL A 469 -8.43 52.31 10.38
CA VAL A 469 -9.44 53.36 10.54
C VAL A 469 -8.75 54.73 10.48
N SER A 470 -9.41 55.74 9.92
CA SER A 470 -8.83 57.08 9.70
C SER A 470 -8.45 57.85 10.98
N SER A 471 -9.06 57.49 12.11
CA SER A 471 -8.79 58.01 13.44
C SER A 471 -9.00 56.92 14.49
N MET A 472 -8.35 57.06 15.65
CA MET A 472 -8.41 56.11 16.75
C MET A 472 -8.20 56.81 18.10
N GLY A 473 -9.04 56.48 19.09
CA GLY A 473 -8.91 57.01 20.46
C GLY A 473 -7.57 56.64 21.10
N ARG A 474 -7.00 57.56 21.91
CA ARG A 474 -5.67 57.41 22.51
C ARG A 474 -5.51 56.13 23.32
N SER A 475 -6.52 55.78 24.13
CA SER A 475 -6.53 54.54 24.92
C SER A 475 -6.36 53.30 24.04
N LYS A 476 -7.12 53.20 22.95
CA LYS A 476 -7.07 52.09 21.99
C LYS A 476 -5.74 52.02 21.23
N LYS A 477 -5.20 53.17 20.80
CA LYS A 477 -3.87 53.24 20.16
C LYS A 477 -2.76 52.74 21.11
N LYS A 478 -2.79 53.15 22.38
CA LYS A 478 -1.86 52.70 23.41
C LYS A 478 -1.95 51.19 23.68
N ALA A 479 -3.18 50.64 23.72
CA ALA A 479 -3.39 49.20 23.88
C ALA A 479 -2.84 48.37 22.70
N MET A 480 -2.97 48.84 21.46
CA MET A 480 -2.38 48.16 20.29
C MET A 480 -0.85 48.16 20.32
N LEU A 481 -0.23 49.28 20.72
CA LEU A 481 1.23 49.34 20.86
C LEU A 481 1.74 48.39 21.93
N ALA A 482 1.08 48.35 23.10
CA ALA A 482 1.39 47.38 24.15
C ALA A 482 1.27 45.93 23.68
N SER A 483 0.23 45.57 22.92
CA SER A 483 0.07 44.23 22.36
C SER A 483 1.15 43.87 21.32
N LEU A 484 1.67 44.87 20.58
CA LEU A 484 2.85 44.68 19.71
C LEU A 484 4.15 44.53 20.51
N ASP A 485 4.27 45.12 21.70
CA ASP A 485 5.40 44.90 22.61
C ASP A 485 5.34 43.48 23.22
N GLU A 486 4.18 43.01 23.67
CA GLU A 486 3.94 41.62 24.12
C GLU A 486 4.22 40.56 23.03
N LEU A 487 4.06 40.93 21.75
CA LEU A 487 4.45 40.09 20.61
C LEU A 487 5.97 40.06 20.42
N GLY A 488 6.65 41.18 20.68
CA GLY A 488 8.11 41.26 20.73
C GLY A 488 8.71 40.43 21.86
N GLU A 489 8.11 40.47 23.06
CA GLU A 489 8.53 39.66 24.22
C GLU A 489 8.40 38.15 23.98
N ARG A 490 7.53 37.71 23.06
CA ARG A 490 7.39 36.30 22.66
C ARG A 490 8.46 35.83 21.67
N MET A 491 9.25 36.73 21.07
CA MET A 491 10.29 36.36 20.10
C MET A 491 11.32 35.32 20.57
N PRO A 492 11.81 35.30 21.83
CA PRO A 492 12.81 34.32 22.28
C PRO A 492 12.31 32.86 22.28
N SER A 493 11.01 32.62 22.02
CA SER A 493 10.45 31.28 21.79
C SER A 493 10.64 30.77 20.35
N LEU A 494 11.07 31.64 19.43
CA LEU A 494 11.40 31.31 18.05
C LEU A 494 12.89 30.96 17.92
N LEU A 495 13.22 30.13 16.94
CA LEU A 495 14.61 29.94 16.49
C LEU A 495 15.15 31.22 15.83
N ASP A 496 16.44 31.46 15.96
CA ASP A 496 17.13 32.68 15.47
C ASP A 496 16.82 33.01 14.00
N ILE A 497 16.68 31.98 13.15
CA ILE A 497 16.32 32.09 11.72
C ILE A 497 14.95 32.76 11.45
N ASP A 498 14.03 32.71 12.42
CA ASP A 498 12.69 33.31 12.33
C ASP A 498 12.62 34.73 12.93
N HIS A 499 13.63 35.14 13.70
CA HIS A 499 13.65 36.45 14.37
C HIS A 499 13.57 37.63 13.38
N PRO A 500 14.30 37.64 12.23
CA PRO A 500 14.22 38.73 11.25
C PRO A 500 12.80 38.90 10.68
N CYS A 501 12.07 37.79 10.47
CA CYS A 501 10.69 37.81 9.99
C CYS A 501 9.76 38.47 11.02
N ALA A 502 9.81 37.98 12.27
CA ALA A 502 9.00 38.50 13.36
C ALA A 502 9.25 40.00 13.59
N GLN A 503 10.52 40.41 13.71
CA GLN A 503 10.91 41.81 13.92
C GLN A 503 10.38 42.71 12.80
N ARG A 504 10.59 42.32 11.54
CA ARG A 504 10.20 43.13 10.39
C ARG A 504 8.68 43.34 10.34
N GLN A 505 7.90 42.30 10.61
CA GLN A 505 6.43 42.36 10.57
C GLN A 505 5.86 43.13 11.78
N ILE A 506 6.39 42.93 12.99
CA ILE A 506 6.01 43.70 14.19
C ILE A 506 6.37 45.19 14.02
N ALA A 507 7.58 45.51 13.53
CA ALA A 507 8.02 46.88 13.30
C ALA A 507 7.18 47.60 12.22
N ASN A 508 6.80 46.90 11.15
CA ASN A 508 5.91 47.45 10.12
C ASN A 508 4.51 47.75 10.70
N ALA A 509 3.94 46.84 11.49
CA ALA A 509 2.66 47.08 12.15
C ALA A 509 2.72 48.21 13.18
N ARG A 510 3.82 48.32 13.94
CA ARG A 510 4.05 49.45 14.86
C ARG A 510 4.03 50.79 14.14
N ARG A 511 4.79 50.93 13.04
CA ARG A 511 4.78 52.14 12.21
C ARG A 511 3.40 52.49 11.67
N LEU A 512 2.61 51.49 11.27
CA LEU A 512 1.23 51.70 10.82
C LEU A 512 0.34 52.21 11.96
N VAL A 513 0.36 51.58 13.14
CA VAL A 513 -0.41 52.01 14.33
C VAL A 513 0.00 53.42 14.79
N GLU A 514 1.30 53.73 14.80
CA GLU A 514 1.83 55.06 15.16
C GLU A 514 1.32 56.16 14.21
N SER A 515 1.20 55.85 12.91
CA SER A 515 0.73 56.79 11.89
C SER A 515 -0.76 57.13 11.93
N VAL A 516 -1.57 56.39 12.70
CA VAL A 516 -3.01 56.67 12.84
C VAL A 516 -3.23 57.93 13.67
N ARG A 517 -4.13 58.80 13.20
CA ARG A 517 -4.53 60.04 13.90
C ARG A 517 -5.23 59.73 15.22
N GLU A 518 -4.89 60.50 16.24
CA GLU A 518 -5.50 60.39 17.56
C GLU A 518 -6.74 61.30 17.67
N GLU A 519 -7.83 60.73 18.20
CA GLU A 519 -8.94 61.49 18.76
C GLU A 519 -8.85 61.44 20.29
N ASP A 520 -9.26 62.52 20.96
CA ASP A 520 -9.39 62.56 22.41
C ASP A 520 -10.56 61.66 22.84
N ASP A 521 -10.31 60.76 23.79
CA ASP A 521 -11.36 59.88 24.32
C ASP A 521 -12.43 60.73 25.06
N PRO A 522 -13.73 60.60 24.72
CA PRO A 522 -14.78 61.26 25.48
C PRO A 522 -14.78 60.71 26.92
N ALA A 523 -14.93 61.62 27.89
CA ALA A 523 -14.86 61.29 29.31
C ALA A 523 -15.91 60.24 29.72
N PRO A 524 -15.61 59.36 30.71
CA PRO A 524 -16.52 58.30 31.12
C PRO A 524 -17.76 58.88 31.82
N GLU A 525 -18.90 58.89 31.13
CA GLU A 525 -20.18 59.25 31.76
C GLU A 525 -20.62 58.17 32.75
N ILE A 526 -20.79 58.59 34.01
CA ILE A 526 -21.34 57.77 35.09
C ILE A 526 -22.86 57.71 34.90
N HIS A 527 -23.36 56.65 34.27
CA HIS A 527 -24.81 56.40 34.22
C HIS A 527 -25.28 55.60 35.44
N HIS A 528 -26.21 56.21 36.17
CA HIS A 528 -26.74 55.70 37.43
C HIS A 528 -27.59 54.44 37.27
N ALA A 529 -27.68 53.67 38.36
CA ALA A 529 -28.47 52.46 38.43
C ALA A 529 -29.98 52.70 38.23
N GLN A 530 -30.61 51.90 37.38
CA GLN A 530 -32.04 51.60 37.49
C GLN A 530 -32.32 50.13 37.12
N ARG A 531 -33.11 49.46 37.95
CA ARG A 531 -33.43 48.02 37.92
C ARG A 531 -34.80 47.84 38.59
N PRO A 532 -35.56 46.77 38.33
CA PRO A 532 -36.02 46.24 37.05
C PRO A 532 -37.57 46.25 36.97
N SER A 533 -38.14 45.90 35.81
CA SER A 533 -39.48 45.26 35.74
C SER A 533 -39.46 44.16 34.68
N ALA A 534 -39.89 42.95 35.07
CA ALA A 534 -40.33 41.88 34.16
C ALA A 534 -41.82 42.15 33.77
N GLU A 535 -42.52 41.52 32.83
CA GLU A 535 -42.46 40.21 32.16
C GLU A 535 -43.17 40.39 30.77
N LEU A 536 -43.18 39.49 29.77
CA LEU A 536 -42.62 38.15 29.53
C LEU A 536 -42.46 37.97 28.00
N GLY A 537 -41.51 37.16 27.50
CA GLY A 537 -41.39 36.89 26.06
C GLY A 537 -40.16 36.07 25.66
N SER A 538 -40.17 34.77 25.94
CA SER A 538 -39.02 33.87 25.74
C SER A 538 -38.71 33.61 24.25
N GLY A 539 -37.74 34.34 23.71
CA GLY A 539 -36.95 33.94 22.55
C GLY A 539 -35.46 34.11 22.85
N THR A 540 -34.75 33.03 23.16
CA THR A 540 -33.29 33.09 23.31
C THR A 540 -32.66 33.35 21.95
N ASP A 541 -32.22 34.58 21.73
CA ASP A 541 -31.61 35.01 20.47
C ASP A 541 -30.21 34.39 20.35
N THR A 542 -30.15 33.17 19.79
CA THR A 542 -28.89 32.45 19.55
C THR A 542 -28.19 33.06 18.35
N ASP A 543 -27.49 34.17 18.57
CA ASP A 543 -26.65 34.79 17.56
C ASP A 543 -25.51 33.84 17.17
N VAL A 544 -25.36 33.63 15.85
CA VAL A 544 -24.40 32.70 15.24
C VAL A 544 -23.76 33.41 14.05
N ALA A 545 -22.57 33.96 14.28
CA ALA A 545 -21.85 34.80 13.34
C ALA A 545 -21.47 34.11 12.01
N GLN A 546 -21.36 32.76 11.99
CA GLN A 546 -21.02 32.01 10.78
C GLN A 546 -21.68 30.63 10.75
N TRP A 547 -22.28 30.31 9.61
CA TRP A 547 -22.88 29.01 9.31
C TRP A 547 -22.04 28.24 8.27
N ASN A 548 -21.77 26.96 8.54
CA ASN A 548 -21.14 26.03 7.61
C ASN A 548 -22.16 24.97 7.20
N VAL A 549 -22.26 24.66 5.91
CA VAL A 549 -23.27 23.72 5.37
C VAL A 549 -22.65 22.35 5.14
N LEU A 550 -23.26 21.30 5.68
CA LEU A 550 -22.94 19.91 5.39
C LEU A 550 -24.11 19.22 4.69
N GLN A 551 -23.78 18.38 3.72
CA GLN A 551 -24.72 17.50 3.04
C GLN A 551 -24.40 16.05 3.40
N PHE A 552 -25.40 15.31 3.89
CA PHE A 552 -25.30 13.89 4.20
C PHE A 552 -26.11 13.08 3.19
N ASN A 553 -25.44 12.21 2.45
CA ASN A 553 -26.08 11.31 1.49
C ASN A 553 -26.48 10.01 2.20
N THR A 554 -27.77 9.71 2.24
CA THR A 554 -28.37 8.60 3.02
C THR A 554 -28.80 7.40 2.16
N GLY A 555 -28.50 7.42 0.85
CA GLY A 555 -28.95 6.41 -0.10
C GLY A 555 -30.37 6.62 -0.64
N SER A 556 -31.13 7.58 -0.09
CA SER A 556 -32.37 8.11 -0.68
C SER A 556 -32.07 9.16 -1.75
N THR A 557 -33.08 9.49 -2.56
CA THR A 557 -32.98 10.48 -3.65
C THR A 557 -32.83 11.93 -3.17
N THR A 558 -33.14 12.22 -1.91
CA THR A 558 -32.95 13.53 -1.27
C THR A 558 -31.88 13.44 -0.17
N PRO A 559 -30.81 14.27 -0.22
CA PRO A 559 -29.79 14.31 0.82
C PRO A 559 -30.21 15.21 1.99
N PHE A 560 -29.70 14.96 3.18
CA PHE A 560 -29.95 15.82 4.35
C PHE A 560 -28.99 17.00 4.35
N ILE A 561 -29.52 18.22 4.50
CA ILE A 561 -28.73 19.45 4.60
C ILE A 561 -28.77 19.93 6.06
N ILE A 562 -27.60 20.05 6.68
CA ILE A 562 -27.44 20.54 8.05
C ILE A 562 -26.48 21.73 8.02
N LYS A 563 -26.93 22.89 8.50
CA LYS A 563 -26.09 24.06 8.74
C LYS A 563 -25.61 24.02 10.19
N CYS A 564 -24.33 24.24 10.44
CA CYS A 564 -23.78 24.28 11.80
C CYS A 564 -22.89 25.52 12.03
N GLY A 565 -22.98 26.07 13.24
CA GLY A 565 -22.17 27.20 13.72
C GLY A 565 -21.91 27.09 15.22
N ALA A 566 -21.43 28.18 15.82
CA ALA A 566 -21.28 28.31 17.26
C ALA A 566 -22.01 29.56 17.76
N ASN A 567 -22.58 29.48 18.97
CA ASN A 567 -23.03 30.65 19.71
C ASN A 567 -21.85 31.32 20.45
N SER A 568 -22.13 32.41 21.15
CA SER A 568 -21.18 33.13 22.02
C SER A 568 -20.61 32.30 23.19
N ASN A 569 -21.25 31.18 23.55
CA ASN A 569 -20.80 30.26 24.60
C ASN A 569 -19.86 29.14 24.10
N SER A 570 -19.49 29.15 22.81
CA SER A 570 -18.75 28.05 22.16
C SER A 570 -19.48 26.69 22.24
N GLU A 571 -20.80 26.72 22.04
CA GLU A 571 -21.65 25.53 21.91
C GLU A 571 -22.02 25.30 20.44
N LEU A 572 -22.14 24.04 20.04
CA LEU A 572 -22.52 23.69 18.67
C LEU A 572 -24.00 24.02 18.43
N VAL A 573 -24.28 24.93 17.50
CA VAL A 573 -25.64 25.26 17.06
C VAL A 573 -25.88 24.67 15.68
N ILE A 574 -27.03 24.03 15.48
CA ILE A 574 -27.47 23.53 14.17
C ILE A 574 -28.75 24.22 13.70
N LYS A 575 -28.87 24.31 12.38
CA LYS A 575 -30.06 24.76 11.66
C LYS A 575 -30.32 23.82 10.50
N ALA A 576 -31.50 23.21 10.50
CA ALA A 576 -31.97 22.29 9.46
C ALA A 576 -33.51 22.27 9.45
N ASP A 577 -34.12 21.69 8.42
CA ASP A 577 -35.58 21.54 8.35
C ASP A 577 -36.09 20.71 9.53
N ALA A 578 -37.20 21.14 10.14
CA ALA A 578 -37.81 20.45 11.28
C ALA A 578 -38.24 19.02 10.93
N LYS A 579 -38.66 18.78 9.69
CA LYS A 579 -39.03 17.45 9.15
C LYS A 579 -38.40 17.21 7.79
N VAL A 580 -37.86 16.01 7.58
CA VAL A 580 -37.23 15.53 6.34
C VAL A 580 -38.27 15.27 5.25
N GLN A 581 -39.46 14.80 5.62
CA GLN A 581 -40.54 14.46 4.68
C GLN A 581 -41.39 15.69 4.26
N GLU A 582 -41.31 16.79 5.00
CA GLU A 582 -42.07 18.03 4.77
C GLU A 582 -41.17 19.28 4.88
N PRO A 583 -40.27 19.55 3.91
CA PRO A 583 -39.35 20.70 3.96
C PRO A 583 -40.04 22.09 3.88
N LYS A 584 -41.38 22.13 3.86
CA LYS A 584 -42.18 23.35 4.05
C LYS A 584 -42.42 23.68 5.54
N GLY A 585 -42.01 22.81 6.47
CA GLY A 585 -42.24 22.94 7.91
C GLY A 585 -41.35 23.96 8.63
N GLY A 586 -40.44 24.64 7.93
CA GLY A 586 -39.53 25.64 8.48
C GLY A 586 -38.21 25.06 9.01
N GLU A 587 -37.15 25.87 8.91
CA GLU A 587 -35.85 25.54 9.51
C GLU A 587 -35.87 25.80 11.02
N ILE A 588 -35.57 24.78 11.83
CA ILE A 588 -35.45 24.92 13.29
C ILE A 588 -33.98 25.14 13.68
N VAL A 589 -33.74 26.06 14.63
CA VAL A 589 -32.42 26.33 15.22
C VAL A 589 -32.35 25.74 16.63
N ARG A 590 -31.30 24.95 16.90
CA ARG A 590 -31.10 24.27 18.19
C ARG A 590 -29.62 24.22 18.58
N VAL A 591 -29.35 24.42 19.87
CA VAL A 591 -28.07 24.06 20.49
C VAL A 591 -28.02 22.53 20.64
N VAL A 592 -26.91 21.92 20.27
CA VAL A 592 -26.72 20.46 20.24
C VAL A 592 -26.05 20.01 21.54
N PRO A 593 -26.64 19.08 22.33
CA PRO A 593 -26.05 18.66 23.59
C PRO A 593 -24.71 17.95 23.40
N ARG A 594 -23.74 18.20 24.28
CA ARG A 594 -22.42 17.57 24.23
C ARG A 594 -22.54 16.03 24.41
N PRO A 595 -21.71 15.21 23.76
CA PRO A 595 -21.83 13.74 23.83
C PRO A 595 -21.79 13.14 25.24
N SER A 596 -21.12 13.80 26.19
CA SER A 596 -21.07 13.39 27.61
C SER A 596 -22.43 13.43 28.31
N VAL A 597 -23.41 14.20 27.81
CA VAL A 597 -24.78 14.21 28.34
C VAL A 597 -25.46 12.85 28.16
N LEU A 598 -25.07 12.06 27.15
CA LEU A 598 -25.66 10.74 26.86
C LEU A 598 -24.98 9.59 27.63
N GLU A 599 -24.02 9.89 28.50
CA GLU A 599 -23.36 8.92 29.36
C GLU A 599 -24.37 8.38 30.38
N ASN A 600 -24.38 7.05 30.57
CA ASN A 600 -25.32 6.31 31.43
C ASN A 600 -26.82 6.37 31.07
N MET A 601 -27.23 7.11 30.03
CA MET A 601 -28.62 7.13 29.57
C MET A 601 -29.04 5.81 28.87
N SER A 602 -30.33 5.48 28.97
CA SER A 602 -30.98 4.44 28.20
C SER A 602 -31.30 4.88 26.76
N LEU A 603 -31.67 3.93 25.89
CA LEU A 603 -32.02 4.22 24.50
C LEU A 603 -33.28 5.10 24.39
N ASP A 604 -34.23 4.97 25.31
CA ASP A 604 -35.50 5.72 25.25
C ASP A 604 -35.35 7.14 25.79
N GLU A 605 -34.52 7.37 26.79
CA GLU A 605 -34.10 8.72 27.22
C GLU A 605 -33.36 9.47 26.11
N MET A 606 -32.47 8.78 25.37
CA MET A 606 -31.82 9.37 24.18
C MET A 606 -32.80 9.76 23.08
N LYS A 607 -33.83 8.93 22.82
CA LYS A 607 -34.90 9.27 21.85
C LYS A 607 -35.66 10.52 22.29
N GLN A 608 -35.92 10.67 23.58
CA GLN A 608 -36.60 11.86 24.12
C GLN A 608 -35.76 13.12 23.87
N ILE A 609 -34.46 13.11 24.20
CA ILE A 609 -33.55 14.24 23.92
C ILE A 609 -33.48 14.53 22.41
N PHE A 610 -33.41 13.50 21.58
CA PHE A 610 -33.35 13.67 20.12
C PHE A 610 -34.68 14.07 19.48
N SER A 611 -35.80 14.05 20.22
CA SER A 611 -37.09 14.57 19.72
C SER A 611 -37.13 16.11 19.66
N GLU A 612 -36.23 16.80 20.37
CA GLU A 612 -36.11 18.26 20.37
C GLU A 612 -35.15 18.80 19.29
N LEU A 613 -34.44 17.91 18.60
CA LEU A 613 -33.46 18.20 17.54
C LEU A 613 -34.10 18.04 16.15
N PRO A 614 -33.54 18.65 15.08
CA PRO A 614 -34.05 18.48 13.72
C PRO A 614 -34.03 17.00 13.31
N GLU A 615 -35.11 16.51 12.67
CA GLU A 615 -35.31 15.09 12.35
C GLU A 615 -34.10 14.49 11.60
N ALA A 616 -33.48 15.25 10.69
CA ALA A 616 -32.28 14.84 9.96
C ALA A 616 -31.09 14.45 10.87
N LEU A 617 -30.88 15.18 11.98
CA LEU A 617 -29.81 14.86 12.92
C LEU A 617 -30.14 13.59 13.71
N SER A 618 -31.39 13.48 14.17
CA SER A 618 -31.87 12.35 14.97
C SER A 618 -31.83 11.03 14.16
N LEU A 619 -32.18 11.08 12.87
CA LEU A 619 -32.05 9.94 11.95
C LEU A 619 -30.59 9.52 11.71
N LEU A 620 -29.65 10.47 11.66
CA LEU A 620 -28.21 10.18 11.52
C LEU A 620 -27.58 9.63 12.82
N ALA A 621 -28.12 10.02 13.98
CA ALA A 621 -27.61 9.64 15.29
C ALA A 621 -28.14 8.28 15.81
N LEU A 622 -29.42 7.97 15.58
CA LEU A 622 -30.07 6.79 16.16
C LEU A 622 -29.50 5.46 15.63
N ALA A 623 -29.45 4.46 16.51
CA ALA A 623 -29.09 3.08 16.21
C ALA A 623 -30.04 2.09 16.91
N ARG A 624 -29.83 0.78 16.68
CA ARG A 624 -30.60 -0.30 17.33
C ARG A 624 -30.28 -0.48 18.83
N THR A 625 -29.20 0.12 19.34
CA THR A 625 -28.73 -0.01 20.72
C THR A 625 -28.31 1.34 21.29
N ALA A 626 -28.30 1.48 22.62
CA ALA A 626 -27.86 2.70 23.31
C ALA A 626 -26.39 3.03 22.97
N ASP A 627 -25.48 2.05 23.01
CA ASP A 627 -24.06 2.26 22.69
C ASP A 627 -23.82 2.59 21.22
N GLY A 628 -24.57 1.94 20.31
CA GLY A 628 -24.55 2.29 18.89
C GLY A 628 -25.01 3.74 18.65
N THR A 629 -25.98 4.21 19.43
CA THR A 629 -26.51 5.57 19.38
C THR A 629 -25.50 6.58 19.95
N ARG A 630 -24.90 6.30 21.12
CA ARG A 630 -23.79 7.08 21.69
C ARG A 630 -22.62 7.22 20.72
N ALA A 631 -22.19 6.11 20.11
CA ALA A 631 -21.06 6.09 19.18
C ALA A 631 -21.34 6.89 17.89
N ARG A 632 -22.52 6.72 17.29
CA ARG A 632 -22.96 7.49 16.11
C ARG A 632 -23.09 8.98 16.43
N TYR A 633 -23.77 9.33 17.53
CA TYR A 633 -23.94 10.70 17.95
C TYR A 633 -22.60 11.39 18.25
N SER A 634 -21.71 10.75 19.00
CA SER A 634 -20.36 11.27 19.28
C SER A 634 -19.55 11.53 18.00
N ARG A 635 -19.66 10.65 17.00
CA ARG A 635 -19.01 10.83 15.69
C ARG A 635 -19.65 11.94 14.87
N LEU A 636 -20.99 12.04 14.86
CA LEU A 636 -21.74 13.09 14.16
C LEU A 636 -21.45 14.47 14.76
N TYR A 637 -21.52 14.60 16.10
CA TYR A 637 -21.18 15.80 16.84
C TYR A 637 -19.76 16.29 16.49
N ARG A 638 -18.75 15.40 16.56
CA ARG A 638 -17.37 15.74 16.15
C ARG A 638 -17.28 16.16 14.68
N THR A 639 -17.99 15.47 13.79
CA THR A 639 -18.00 15.80 12.34
C THR A 639 -18.53 17.22 12.08
N LEU A 640 -19.59 17.63 12.81
CA LEU A 640 -20.16 18.97 12.72
C LEU A 640 -19.26 20.01 13.40
N ALA A 641 -18.81 19.77 14.63
CA ALA A 641 -17.95 20.67 15.39
C ALA A 641 -16.61 20.96 14.68
N MET A 642 -15.96 19.98 14.05
CA MET A 642 -14.74 20.19 13.25
C MET A 642 -14.91 21.18 12.09
N LYS A 643 -16.14 21.36 11.59
CA LYS A 643 -16.44 22.33 10.51
C LYS A 643 -16.68 23.74 11.02
N VAL A 644 -16.83 23.94 12.32
CA VAL A 644 -16.99 25.25 12.95
C VAL A 644 -15.63 25.70 13.52
N PRO A 645 -14.98 26.76 12.96
CA PRO A 645 -13.61 27.12 13.34
C PRO A 645 -13.39 27.39 14.83
N SER A 646 -14.36 28.01 15.51
CA SER A 646 -14.32 28.33 16.94
C SER A 646 -14.50 27.13 17.88
N LEU A 647 -14.88 25.96 17.37
CA LEU A 647 -15.08 24.74 18.18
C LEU A 647 -13.92 23.73 18.04
N ARG A 648 -12.84 24.08 17.32
CA ARG A 648 -11.72 23.16 17.04
C ARG A 648 -10.99 22.71 18.29
N ASP A 649 -10.74 23.60 19.24
CA ASP A 649 -10.02 23.27 20.47
C ASP A 649 -10.86 22.34 21.37
N LEU A 650 -12.18 22.57 21.42
CA LEU A 650 -13.16 21.70 22.10
C LEU A 650 -13.18 20.27 21.50
N VAL A 651 -13.01 20.13 20.19
CA VAL A 651 -12.86 18.80 19.55
C VAL A 651 -11.58 18.11 20.03
N GLY A 652 -10.47 18.83 20.19
CA GLY A 652 -9.22 18.29 20.70
C GLY A 652 -9.30 17.79 22.16
N GLU A 653 -10.18 18.36 22.98
CA GLU A 653 -10.48 17.82 24.32
C GLU A 653 -11.32 16.53 24.25
N LEU A 654 -12.33 16.50 23.38
CA LEU A 654 -13.15 15.31 23.11
C LEU A 654 -12.35 14.12 22.56
N GLU A 655 -11.21 14.37 21.91
CA GLU A 655 -10.28 13.32 21.46
C GLU A 655 -9.46 12.72 22.62
N LYS A 656 -9.09 13.51 23.64
CA LYS A 656 -8.33 13.05 24.81
C LYS A 656 -9.15 12.19 25.78
N GLY A 657 -10.46 12.41 25.85
CA GLY A 657 -11.38 11.61 26.68
C GLY A 657 -11.77 10.24 26.09
N GLY A 658 -11.27 9.88 24.91
CA GLY A 658 -11.81 8.78 24.09
C GLY A 658 -11.33 7.36 24.39
N VAL A 659 -10.54 7.10 25.44
CA VAL A 659 -10.08 5.74 25.78
C VAL A 659 -11.11 5.04 26.66
N LEU A 660 -12.21 4.59 26.04
CA LEU A 660 -13.08 3.58 26.64
C LEU A 660 -12.29 2.27 26.74
N LYS A 661 -11.92 1.89 27.97
CA LYS A 661 -11.34 0.57 28.25
C LYS A 661 -12.38 -0.51 27.95
N ASP A 662 -12.01 -1.48 27.12
CA ASP A 662 -12.65 -2.79 27.14
C ASP A 662 -12.40 -3.45 28.50
N VAL A 663 -13.37 -3.34 29.40
CA VAL A 663 -13.46 -4.19 30.59
C VAL A 663 -14.30 -5.41 30.20
N LYS A 664 -13.63 -6.55 30.03
CA LYS A 664 -14.30 -7.84 29.84
C LYS A 664 -15.21 -8.15 31.03
N SER A 665 -16.38 -8.72 30.74
CA SER A 665 -17.19 -9.55 31.62
C SER A 665 -17.81 -10.65 30.76
#